data_AF-A0A842VPU6-F1
#
_entry.id   AF-A0A842VPU6-F1
#
_cell.length_a   1.000
_cell.length_b   1.000
_cell.length_c   1.000
_cell.angle_alpha   90.00
_cell.angle_beta   90.00
_cell.angle_gamma   90.00
#
_symmetry.space_group_name_H-M   'P 1'
#
loop_
_entity.id
_entity.type
_entity.pdbx_description
1 polymer ?
#
loop_
_entity_poly.entity_id
_entity_poly.type
_entity_poly.pdbx_seq_one_letter_code
_entity_poly.pdbx_strand_id
1 'polypeptide(L)'
;MGVFPENPCEFAVEFIRKMRKHPDIVQIPSSRQVLSIPRLILARFYRKGVITPNDYIDVSTVTSYPSNQELAKKISFELLFPNYKKDLMDSFFEEGKEHQQDYLADELLSEGEQEELDDIQELIDEIEMSSSIDTDFLEKIEKFVEELNQKRNEEPFKSAMNFFPDEADLYKERVTSLEELIEKARERMEQMINSLDPNDLKAGNNLDMNELIQKKSRRQWENITSKALNNQDISKDLEDLMNSQNLEDLIQTSKYLKETNAASEDQLNQLQKAIENQIKNLDQLFQASKNLGNVPDFNPEELLKNSLNQSSFEHNFNLANSLDQYFGTNLRSQLLDQLSQNSQNLDMNLSLESLADSAYANKSWNQLFNQALQNAIKNAMNKQKKSEEFKNLSHQLQQLSNSCPNMHCSQKMNQKIPDVVKKSLESCETPSQLKDVTEFLRKIGLDPQSQDIEDMGKKLGMSEDEIYELIEPNYQLLKKLIDKSVSDFERISNLMNQIKDQLNKDRIKELTASALASDNRDALGALGHFDLDTALNSAQQIGGEEAQDKMIQCLGAGSGENLLKQWYIHRKHLPATAKSKVKELAKKMLIELGIFYSRARLGSSTTGPMPINIVRPYAIGDDFENIDLEETINNILEKGKKLDHINYDDFYVYETAKGMRSACFELDISGSMSGDKLAYMAICVTMLCYGMRKDEIAVTFFESDTHVLKEMDEKIDMEKLADELLTVTARGGTRVQRALEWARRQFKEKSSSREKLNVLFTDAEIYDLREAVEKLRIFRSMGVDFILVVPETSFNLKDAERIVKIAGGQLLTIKNWNEFPELISDIIKSKF
;
A
#
# COMPACT_ATOMS: atom_id res chain seq x y z
N MET A 1 34.39 51.58 -10.97
CA MET A 1 33.64 51.33 -12.22
C MET A 1 33.17 49.88 -12.14
N GLY A 2 31.97 49.67 -11.60
CA GLY A 2 31.34 48.35 -11.53
C GLY A 2 30.33 48.26 -12.67
N VAL A 3 30.51 47.31 -13.58
CA VAL A 3 29.69 47.21 -14.79
C VAL A 3 29.63 45.74 -15.20
N PHE A 4 28.46 45.12 -15.00
CA PHE A 4 27.97 43.88 -15.61
C PHE A 4 28.86 42.61 -15.56
N PRO A 5 28.48 41.54 -14.81
CA PRO A 5 29.19 40.26 -14.88
C PRO A 5 29.08 39.60 -16.26
N GLU A 6 27.99 39.82 -17.00
CA GLU A 6 27.82 39.48 -18.43
C GLU A 6 26.85 40.47 -19.11
N ASN A 7 26.89 40.59 -20.44
CA ASN A 7 25.91 41.42 -21.17
C ASN A 7 24.52 40.76 -21.11
N PRO A 8 23.45 41.45 -20.62
CA PRO A 8 22.11 40.88 -20.50
C PRO A 8 21.57 40.24 -21.78
N CYS A 9 21.90 40.82 -22.94
CA CYS A 9 21.43 40.32 -24.22
C CYS A 9 22.16 39.03 -24.61
N GLU A 10 23.45 38.96 -24.33
CA GLU A 10 24.29 37.79 -24.63
C GLU A 10 23.95 36.62 -23.71
N PHE A 11 23.79 36.92 -22.41
CA PHE A 11 23.28 35.97 -21.42
C PHE A 11 21.90 35.43 -21.83
N ALA A 12 20.95 36.30 -22.20
CA ALA A 12 19.60 35.86 -22.55
C ALA A 12 19.57 34.97 -23.80
N VAL A 13 20.44 35.23 -24.78
CA VAL A 13 20.54 34.41 -25.99
C VAL A 13 21.14 33.03 -25.68
N GLU A 14 22.25 32.96 -24.95
CA GLU A 14 22.88 31.69 -24.59
C GLU A 14 22.04 30.88 -23.59
N PHE A 15 21.37 31.55 -22.64
CA PHE A 15 20.40 30.93 -21.73
C PHE A 15 19.26 30.25 -22.48
N ILE A 16 18.59 30.96 -23.39
CA ILE A 16 17.48 30.39 -24.15
C ILE A 16 17.99 29.31 -25.11
N ARG A 17 19.16 29.47 -25.71
CA ARG A 17 19.77 28.45 -26.57
C ARG A 17 20.07 27.15 -25.82
N LYS A 18 20.64 27.22 -24.61
CA LYS A 18 20.88 26.05 -23.77
C LYS A 18 19.57 25.41 -23.31
N MET A 19 18.61 26.21 -22.86
CA MET A 19 17.29 25.70 -22.45
C MET A 19 16.57 24.97 -23.59
N ARG A 20 16.55 25.52 -24.82
CA ARG A 20 15.88 24.88 -25.97
C ARG A 20 16.56 23.57 -26.41
N LYS A 21 17.84 23.39 -26.10
CA LYS A 21 18.61 22.17 -26.43
C LYS A 21 18.67 21.15 -25.30
N HIS A 22 18.17 21.50 -24.11
CA HIS A 22 18.26 20.62 -22.96
C HIS A 22 17.26 19.46 -23.11
N PRO A 23 17.68 18.20 -22.90
CA PRO A 23 16.81 17.03 -23.08
C PRO A 23 15.59 17.05 -22.14
N ASP A 24 15.74 17.62 -20.94
CA ASP A 24 14.69 17.67 -19.91
C ASP A 24 13.75 18.89 -20.04
N ILE A 25 13.75 19.58 -21.18
CA ILE A 25 12.85 20.74 -21.39
C ILE A 25 11.40 20.27 -21.59
N VAL A 26 10.54 20.51 -20.60
CA VAL A 26 9.12 20.10 -20.68
C VAL A 26 8.32 20.99 -21.64
N GLN A 27 8.63 22.29 -21.65
CA GLN A 27 8.01 23.26 -22.56
C GLN A 27 9.06 24.17 -23.19
N ILE A 28 9.10 24.22 -24.53
CA ILE A 28 10.11 24.99 -25.25
C ILE A 28 9.93 26.49 -24.94
N PRO A 29 10.97 27.18 -24.42
CA PRO A 29 10.87 28.60 -24.11
C PRO A 29 10.68 29.46 -25.36
N SER A 30 9.77 30.44 -25.28
CA SER A 30 9.45 31.36 -26.37
C SER A 30 10.64 32.27 -26.70
N SER A 31 10.85 32.54 -27.98
CA SER A 31 11.88 33.49 -28.46
C SER A 31 11.69 34.91 -27.91
N ARG A 32 10.47 35.26 -27.46
CA ARG A 32 10.18 36.56 -26.83
C ARG A 32 10.82 36.69 -25.44
N GLN A 33 11.11 35.58 -24.75
CA GLN A 33 11.80 35.58 -23.47
C GLN A 33 13.24 36.14 -23.59
N VAL A 34 13.89 35.99 -24.75
CA VAL A 34 15.18 36.60 -25.08
C VAL A 34 15.13 38.12 -24.95
N LEU A 35 13.97 38.76 -25.19
CA LEU A 35 13.78 40.21 -25.04
C LEU A 35 13.30 40.60 -23.65
N SER A 36 12.55 39.72 -22.97
CA SER A 36 12.02 39.94 -21.62
C SER A 36 13.11 39.97 -20.55
N ILE A 37 14.06 39.03 -20.64
CA ILE A 37 15.14 38.86 -19.66
C ILE A 37 16.03 40.13 -19.58
N PRO A 38 16.58 40.65 -20.69
CA PRO A 38 17.38 41.88 -20.67
C PRO A 38 16.60 43.10 -20.18
N ARG A 39 15.31 43.23 -20.53
CA ARG A 39 14.46 44.35 -20.11
C ARG A 39 14.24 44.36 -18.60
N LEU A 40 14.01 43.20 -18.00
CA LEU A 40 13.79 43.07 -16.56
C LEU A 40 15.10 43.26 -15.77
N ILE A 41 16.22 42.76 -16.28
CA ILE A 41 17.55 43.02 -15.70
C ILE A 41 17.87 44.53 -15.74
N LEU A 42 17.61 45.18 -16.88
CA LEU A 42 17.80 46.62 -17.02
C LEU A 42 16.86 47.42 -16.09
N ALA A 43 15.61 46.98 -15.93
CA ALA A 43 14.69 47.60 -14.97
C ALA A 43 15.18 47.47 -13.52
N ARG A 44 15.74 46.32 -13.13
CA ARG A 44 16.37 46.13 -11.81
C ARG A 44 17.60 47.02 -11.64
N PHE A 45 18.42 47.21 -12.68
CA PHE A 45 19.56 48.14 -12.66
C PHE A 45 19.13 49.58 -12.40
N TYR A 46 18.13 50.08 -13.14
CA TYR A 46 17.63 51.45 -12.95
C TYR A 46 17.06 51.68 -11.55
N ARG A 47 16.54 50.62 -10.90
CA ARG A 47 15.98 50.69 -9.55
C ARG A 47 17.02 50.58 -8.44
N LYS A 48 18.00 49.67 -8.57
CA LYS A 48 18.98 49.34 -7.52
C LYS A 48 20.33 50.04 -7.70
N GLY A 49 20.63 50.56 -8.89
CA GLY A 49 21.92 51.16 -9.27
C GLY A 49 23.06 50.16 -9.49
N VAL A 50 22.89 48.90 -9.09
CA VAL A 50 23.83 47.77 -9.25
C VAL A 50 23.02 46.51 -9.57
N ILE A 51 23.60 45.61 -10.38
CA ILE A 51 23.05 44.27 -10.66
C ILE A 51 24.00 43.22 -10.09
N THR A 52 23.46 42.18 -9.45
CA THR A 52 24.21 41.00 -8.99
C THR A 52 23.91 39.76 -9.85
N PRO A 53 24.75 38.69 -9.79
CA PRO A 53 24.45 37.43 -10.48
C PRO A 53 23.11 36.80 -10.07
N ASN A 54 22.68 36.96 -8.81
CA ASN A 54 21.36 36.48 -8.37
C ASN A 54 20.21 37.17 -9.12
N ASP A 55 20.37 38.45 -9.51
CA ASP A 55 19.33 39.12 -10.31
C ASP A 55 19.17 38.50 -11.71
N TYR A 56 20.24 37.91 -12.28
CA TYR A 56 20.17 37.19 -13.55
C TYR A 56 19.40 35.88 -13.40
N ILE A 57 19.78 35.09 -12.39
CA ILE A 57 19.17 33.78 -12.08
C ILE A 57 17.69 33.95 -11.74
N ASP A 58 17.35 34.93 -10.92
CA ASP A 58 15.96 35.24 -10.57
C ASP A 58 15.13 35.57 -11.81
N VAL A 59 15.64 36.46 -12.66
CA VAL A 59 14.90 36.94 -13.83
C VAL A 59 14.74 35.82 -14.86
N SER A 60 15.77 35.01 -15.13
CA SER A 60 15.65 33.85 -16.02
C SER A 60 14.70 32.78 -15.47
N THR A 61 14.70 32.57 -14.14
CA THR A 61 13.80 31.62 -13.47
C THR A 61 12.34 32.09 -13.58
N VAL A 62 12.05 33.33 -13.18
CA VAL A 62 10.67 33.87 -13.16
C VAL A 62 10.09 34.05 -14.55
N THR A 63 10.93 34.31 -15.56
CA THR A 63 10.46 34.42 -16.94
C THR A 63 10.26 33.06 -17.62
N SER A 64 10.72 31.97 -17.02
CA SER A 64 10.53 30.60 -17.51
C SER A 64 9.23 29.99 -17.00
N TYR A 65 8.67 29.03 -17.76
CA TYR A 65 7.45 28.31 -17.39
C TYR A 65 7.61 27.59 -16.06
N PRO A 66 6.55 27.45 -15.23
CA PRO A 66 6.62 26.82 -13.91
C PRO A 66 7.30 25.44 -13.91
N SER A 67 7.00 24.61 -14.90
CA SER A 67 7.58 23.28 -15.07
C SER A 67 9.09 23.28 -15.34
N ASN A 68 9.65 24.40 -15.80
CA ASN A 68 11.06 24.52 -16.18
C ASN A 68 11.84 25.45 -15.25
N GLN A 69 11.26 25.93 -14.13
CA GLN A 69 11.90 26.94 -13.29
C GLN A 69 13.15 26.40 -12.59
N GLU A 70 13.14 25.16 -12.13
CA GLU A 70 14.32 24.54 -11.51
C GLU A 70 15.45 24.36 -12.53
N LEU A 71 15.13 23.88 -13.72
CA LEU A 71 16.08 23.75 -14.83
C LEU A 71 16.62 25.12 -15.28
N ALA A 72 15.76 26.13 -15.37
CA ALA A 72 16.15 27.50 -15.68
C ALA A 72 17.12 28.07 -14.64
N LYS A 73 16.89 27.78 -13.35
CA LYS A 73 17.77 28.20 -12.26
C LYS A 73 19.15 27.54 -12.38
N LYS A 74 19.20 26.24 -12.67
CA LYS A 74 20.45 25.49 -12.88
C LYS A 74 21.24 26.00 -14.09
N ILE A 75 20.60 26.11 -15.26
CA ILE A 75 21.26 26.56 -16.49
C ILE A 75 21.74 28.02 -16.38
N SER A 76 20.96 28.90 -15.75
CA SER A 76 21.39 30.28 -15.53
C SER A 76 22.57 30.39 -14.56
N PHE A 77 22.62 29.55 -13.52
CA PHE A 77 23.76 29.46 -12.62
C PHE A 77 25.02 28.95 -13.33
N GLU A 78 24.91 27.86 -14.09
CA GLU A 78 26.02 27.28 -14.86
C GLU A 78 26.59 28.26 -15.91
N LEU A 79 25.74 29.08 -16.53
CA LEU A 79 26.17 30.11 -17.47
C LEU A 79 26.99 31.21 -16.81
N LEU A 80 26.56 31.68 -15.64
CA LEU A 80 27.24 32.76 -14.93
C LEU A 80 28.50 32.28 -14.20
N PHE A 81 28.57 30.98 -13.85
CA PHE A 81 29.66 30.39 -13.08
C PHE A 81 30.23 29.10 -13.74
N PRO A 82 30.81 29.19 -14.95
CA PRO A 82 31.21 28.02 -15.73
C PRO A 82 32.36 27.18 -15.14
N ASN A 83 33.06 27.68 -14.11
CA ASN A 83 34.22 27.02 -13.48
C ASN A 83 33.97 26.64 -11.99
N TYR A 84 32.73 26.68 -11.49
CA TYR A 84 32.41 26.41 -10.08
C TYR A 84 32.06 24.93 -9.83
N LYS A 85 32.52 24.36 -8.71
CA LYS A 85 32.23 22.96 -8.29
C LYS A 85 30.76 22.83 -7.86
N LYS A 86 30.09 21.73 -8.28
CA LYS A 86 28.64 21.45 -8.09
C LYS A 86 28.16 21.50 -6.62
N ASP A 87 28.99 21.11 -5.65
CA ASP A 87 28.58 20.91 -4.23
C ASP A 87 28.32 22.16 -3.39
N LEU A 88 28.29 23.36 -3.97
CA LEU A 88 28.03 24.61 -3.25
C LEU A 88 26.79 25.37 -3.75
N MET A 89 25.97 24.81 -4.66
CA MET A 89 24.70 25.45 -5.05
C MET A 89 23.79 25.69 -3.83
N ASP A 90 23.71 24.74 -2.90
CA ASP A 90 22.86 24.86 -1.72
C ASP A 90 23.34 26.00 -0.80
N SER A 91 24.66 26.13 -0.61
CA SER A 91 25.26 27.19 0.22
C SER A 91 25.02 28.62 -0.32
N PHE A 92 24.81 28.78 -1.64
CA PHE A 92 24.64 30.10 -2.27
C PHE A 92 23.21 30.65 -2.09
N PHE A 93 22.24 29.79 -1.76
CA PHE A 93 20.83 30.14 -1.58
C PHE A 93 20.34 30.04 -0.14
N GLU A 94 21.19 29.63 0.82
CA GLU A 94 20.82 29.43 2.24
C GLU A 94 20.73 30.72 3.09
N GLU A 95 21.30 31.85 2.68
CA GLU A 95 21.08 33.12 3.40
C GLU A 95 19.72 33.75 3.01
N GLY A 96 18.62 33.18 3.52
CA GLY A 96 17.31 33.81 3.32
C GLY A 96 16.05 33.09 3.79
N LYS A 97 16.11 32.02 4.59
CA LYS A 97 14.89 31.38 5.12
C LYS A 97 15.02 31.02 6.60
N GLU A 98 14.83 32.01 7.46
CA GLU A 98 14.33 31.76 8.81
C GLU A 98 12.83 31.40 8.73
N HIS A 99 12.50 30.25 9.33
CA HIS A 99 11.17 29.79 9.76
C HIS A 99 10.07 29.61 8.69
N GLN A 100 9.92 28.37 8.23
CA GLN A 100 8.69 27.58 8.49
C GLN A 100 8.95 26.08 8.25
N GLN A 101 8.38 25.30 9.17
CA GLN A 101 8.57 23.86 9.41
C GLN A 101 8.28 22.94 8.21
N ASP A 102 9.21 22.02 7.97
CA ASP A 102 9.14 20.58 8.31
C ASP A 102 8.04 19.69 7.68
N TYR A 103 8.46 18.47 7.32
CA TYR A 103 7.68 17.29 6.88
C TYR A 103 7.08 17.35 5.48
N LEU A 104 7.67 16.64 4.50
CA LEU A 104 6.96 15.93 3.40
C LEU A 104 7.87 15.29 2.31
N ALA A 105 9.20 15.29 2.43
CA ALA A 105 10.07 14.77 1.36
C ALA A 105 10.63 13.35 1.58
N ASP A 106 10.58 12.79 2.79
CA ASP A 106 11.25 11.51 3.11
C ASP A 106 10.35 10.27 2.99
N GLU A 107 9.16 10.36 2.38
CA GLU A 107 8.18 9.26 2.40
C GLU A 107 7.69 8.81 1.01
N LEU A 108 8.50 8.99 -0.04
CA LEU A 108 8.10 8.67 -1.42
C LEU A 108 9.01 7.73 -2.20
N LEU A 109 10.07 7.20 -1.60
CA LEU A 109 10.91 6.17 -2.23
C LEU A 109 11.19 5.07 -1.22
N SER A 110 11.02 3.81 -1.64
CA SER A 110 11.47 2.68 -0.84
C SER A 110 13.01 2.61 -0.84
N GLU A 111 13.64 2.10 0.22
CA GLU A 111 15.11 1.99 0.33
C GLU A 111 15.75 1.31 -0.90
N GLY A 112 15.04 0.37 -1.54
CA GLY A 112 15.50 -0.29 -2.77
C GLY A 112 15.41 0.57 -4.04
N GLU A 113 14.50 1.54 -4.13
CA GLU A 113 14.43 2.48 -5.26
C GLU A 113 15.48 3.59 -5.17
N GLN A 114 15.92 3.92 -3.95
CA GLN A 114 17.08 4.78 -3.73
C GLN A 114 18.39 4.07 -4.08
N GLU A 115 18.58 2.80 -3.70
CA GLU A 115 19.74 2.01 -4.12
C GLU A 115 19.82 1.89 -5.65
N GLU A 116 18.72 1.59 -6.35
CA GLU A 116 18.73 1.49 -7.82
C GLU A 116 19.02 2.83 -8.52
N LEU A 117 18.61 3.96 -7.94
CA LEU A 117 18.91 5.30 -8.48
C LEU A 117 20.36 5.70 -8.20
N ASP A 118 20.90 5.36 -7.03
CA ASP A 118 22.30 5.58 -6.68
C ASP A 118 23.21 4.71 -7.57
N ASP A 119 22.83 3.48 -7.89
CA ASP A 119 23.54 2.59 -8.84
C ASP A 119 23.55 3.17 -10.26
N ILE A 120 22.42 3.74 -10.72
CA ILE A 120 22.33 4.40 -12.03
C ILE A 120 23.18 5.68 -12.05
N GLN A 121 23.20 6.43 -10.95
CA GLN A 121 23.99 7.64 -10.81
C GLN A 121 25.50 7.31 -10.77
N GLU A 122 25.90 6.23 -10.09
CA GLU A 122 27.28 5.72 -10.09
C GLU A 122 27.72 5.27 -11.50
N LEU A 123 26.83 4.60 -12.24
CA LEU A 123 27.06 4.21 -13.64
C LEU A 123 27.21 5.43 -14.56
N ILE A 124 26.41 6.48 -14.36
CA ILE A 124 26.50 7.72 -15.12
C ILE A 124 27.80 8.46 -14.78
N ASP A 125 28.19 8.50 -13.51
CA ASP A 125 29.43 9.13 -13.06
C ASP A 125 30.67 8.35 -13.54
N GLU A 126 30.61 7.01 -13.63
CA GLU A 126 31.62 6.17 -14.28
C GLU A 126 31.75 6.47 -15.78
N ILE A 127 30.62 6.59 -16.48
CA ILE A 127 30.59 6.91 -17.91
C ILE A 127 31.11 8.33 -18.14
N GLU A 128 30.80 9.30 -17.29
CA GLU A 128 31.32 10.68 -17.39
C GLU A 128 32.81 10.77 -17.03
N MET A 129 33.31 9.97 -16.06
CA MET A 129 34.74 9.85 -15.76
C MET A 129 35.54 9.13 -16.87
N SER A 130 34.88 8.31 -17.70
CA SER A 130 35.49 7.62 -18.84
C SER A 130 35.81 8.51 -20.06
N SER A 131 35.48 9.81 -20.01
CA SER A 131 35.70 10.75 -21.11
C SER A 131 37.18 11.12 -21.40
N SER A 132 38.14 10.43 -20.77
CA SER A 132 39.53 10.36 -21.22
C SER A 132 39.89 8.92 -21.60
N ILE A 133 39.48 8.51 -22.81
CA ILE A 133 39.76 7.18 -23.36
C ILE A 133 41.26 7.06 -23.59
N ASP A 134 41.95 6.40 -22.65
CA ASP A 134 43.32 5.93 -22.81
C ASP A 134 43.25 4.60 -23.58
N THR A 135 43.36 4.68 -24.92
CA THR A 135 43.28 3.52 -25.81
C THR A 135 44.29 2.41 -25.46
N ASP A 136 45.43 2.77 -24.87
CA ASP A 136 46.47 1.82 -24.45
C ASP A 136 46.03 1.00 -23.21
N PHE A 137 45.18 1.57 -22.36
CA PHE A 137 44.64 0.90 -21.17
C PHE A 137 43.54 -0.10 -21.56
N LEU A 138 42.65 0.28 -22.48
CA LEU A 138 41.59 -0.60 -22.99
C LEU A 138 42.18 -1.85 -23.67
N GLU A 139 43.23 -1.68 -24.49
CA GLU A 139 43.88 -2.83 -25.14
C GLU A 139 44.56 -3.78 -24.15
N LYS A 140 45.10 -3.26 -23.04
CA LYS A 140 45.71 -4.07 -21.97
C LYS A 140 44.66 -4.81 -21.16
N ILE A 141 43.55 -4.14 -20.81
CA ILE A 141 42.46 -4.76 -20.08
C ILE A 141 41.78 -5.85 -20.92
N GLU A 142 41.52 -5.63 -22.20
CA GLU A 142 40.92 -6.67 -23.06
C GLU A 142 41.79 -7.94 -23.07
N LYS A 143 43.11 -7.79 -23.23
CA LYS A 143 44.06 -8.92 -23.16
C LYS A 143 44.08 -9.58 -21.77
N PHE A 144 44.05 -8.79 -20.71
CA PHE A 144 43.99 -9.30 -19.34
C PHE A 144 42.70 -10.07 -19.07
N VAL A 145 41.53 -9.57 -19.49
CA VAL A 145 40.24 -10.24 -19.32
C VAL A 145 40.19 -11.55 -20.11
N GLU A 146 40.78 -11.60 -21.30
CA GLU A 146 40.94 -12.85 -22.06
C GLU A 146 41.82 -13.87 -21.32
N GLU A 147 42.96 -13.44 -20.75
CA GLU A 147 43.84 -14.30 -19.96
C GLU A 147 43.19 -14.76 -18.65
N LEU A 148 42.48 -13.86 -17.96
CA LEU A 148 41.75 -14.14 -16.73
C LEU A 148 40.66 -15.17 -16.98
N ASN A 149 39.88 -15.05 -18.06
CA ASN A 149 38.82 -16.00 -18.38
C ASN A 149 39.34 -17.42 -18.63
N GLN A 150 40.57 -17.58 -19.11
CA GLN A 150 41.19 -18.90 -19.28
C GLN A 150 41.61 -19.54 -17.95
N LYS A 151 42.00 -18.73 -16.97
CA LYS A 151 42.55 -19.19 -15.67
C LYS A 151 41.64 -18.91 -14.47
N ARG A 152 40.43 -18.38 -14.70
CA ARG A 152 39.49 -17.91 -13.67
C ARG A 152 39.18 -18.95 -12.58
N ASN A 153 39.18 -20.22 -12.97
CA ASN A 153 38.86 -21.33 -12.08
C ASN A 153 40.09 -21.97 -11.42
N GLU A 154 41.30 -21.50 -11.73
CA GLU A 154 42.56 -21.97 -11.16
C GLU A 154 42.92 -21.12 -9.92
N GLU A 155 43.49 -21.75 -8.90
CA GLU A 155 44.07 -21.02 -7.76
C GLU A 155 45.44 -20.46 -8.15
N PRO A 156 45.80 -19.24 -7.73
CA PRO A 156 45.13 -18.39 -6.74
C PRO A 156 44.08 -17.41 -7.32
N PHE A 157 43.85 -17.41 -8.63
CA PHE A 157 42.99 -16.42 -9.30
C PHE A 157 41.52 -16.55 -8.93
N LYS A 158 41.04 -17.78 -8.74
CA LYS A 158 39.69 -18.04 -8.22
C LYS A 158 39.48 -17.39 -6.85
N SER A 159 40.44 -17.54 -5.94
CA SER A 159 40.42 -16.90 -4.62
C SER A 159 40.58 -15.39 -4.70
N ALA A 160 41.40 -14.87 -5.63
CA ALA A 160 41.53 -13.43 -5.84
C ALA A 160 40.20 -12.80 -6.30
N MET A 161 39.47 -13.47 -7.20
CA MET A 161 38.17 -13.01 -7.70
C MET A 161 37.06 -12.98 -6.64
N ASN A 162 37.20 -13.68 -5.51
CA ASN A 162 36.22 -13.56 -4.41
C ASN A 162 36.15 -12.13 -3.84
N PHE A 163 37.23 -11.35 -3.98
CA PHE A 163 37.29 -9.97 -3.51
C PHE A 163 36.84 -8.95 -4.57
N PHE A 164 36.42 -9.41 -5.75
CA PHE A 164 35.91 -8.62 -6.86
C PHE A 164 34.54 -9.16 -7.27
N PRO A 165 33.45 -8.69 -6.63
CA PRO A 165 32.09 -9.20 -6.88
C PRO A 165 31.66 -9.06 -8.33
N ASP A 166 32.07 -7.97 -9.00
CA ASP A 166 31.80 -7.71 -10.41
C ASP A 166 33.07 -7.39 -11.21
N GLU A 167 33.05 -7.71 -12.50
CA GLU A 167 34.16 -7.41 -13.42
C GLU A 167 34.39 -5.89 -13.55
N ALA A 168 33.37 -5.06 -13.27
CA ALA A 168 33.45 -3.60 -13.20
C ALA A 168 34.53 -3.10 -12.22
N ASP A 169 34.71 -3.78 -11.08
CA ASP A 169 35.72 -3.39 -10.09
C ASP A 169 37.16 -3.49 -10.62
N LEU A 170 37.40 -4.43 -11.54
CA LEU A 170 38.71 -4.58 -12.19
C LEU A 170 39.02 -3.36 -13.08
N TYR A 171 38.00 -2.76 -13.71
CA TYR A 171 38.12 -1.54 -14.49
C TYR A 171 38.31 -0.31 -13.58
N LYS A 172 37.50 -0.19 -12.51
CA LYS A 172 37.60 0.88 -11.50
C LYS A 172 39.02 0.96 -10.91
N GLU A 173 39.59 -0.19 -10.54
CA GLU A 173 40.94 -0.27 -9.93
C GLU A 173 42.09 -0.33 -10.93
N ARG A 174 41.80 -0.29 -12.24
CA ARG A 174 42.78 -0.33 -13.33
C ARG A 174 43.69 -1.56 -13.28
N VAL A 175 43.14 -2.73 -12.94
CA VAL A 175 43.88 -3.99 -12.92
C VAL A 175 44.17 -4.44 -14.35
N THR A 176 45.43 -4.55 -14.72
CA THR A 176 45.88 -4.84 -16.09
C THR A 176 46.68 -6.14 -16.22
N SER A 177 46.89 -6.87 -15.13
CA SER A 177 47.62 -8.15 -15.15
C SER A 177 47.18 -9.10 -14.04
N LEU A 178 47.47 -10.39 -14.23
CA LEU A 178 47.21 -11.43 -13.22
C LEU A 178 47.99 -11.22 -11.91
N GLU A 179 49.18 -10.61 -11.98
CA GLU A 179 49.98 -10.27 -10.79
C GLU A 179 49.34 -9.12 -10.00
N GLU A 180 48.90 -8.08 -10.71
CA GLU A 180 48.22 -6.92 -10.13
C GLU A 180 46.87 -7.31 -9.50
N LEU A 181 46.15 -8.26 -10.10
CA LEU A 181 44.92 -8.83 -9.52
C LEU A 181 45.18 -9.46 -8.14
N ILE A 182 46.26 -10.23 -8.00
CA ILE A 182 46.63 -10.86 -6.72
C ILE A 182 47.06 -9.81 -5.71
N GLU A 183 47.84 -8.81 -6.11
CA GLU A 183 48.26 -7.72 -5.23
C GLU A 183 47.06 -6.92 -4.71
N LYS A 184 46.11 -6.57 -5.59
CA LYS A 184 44.89 -5.83 -5.21
C LYS A 184 43.94 -6.65 -4.35
N ALA A 185 43.79 -7.94 -4.65
CA ALA A 185 43.05 -8.86 -3.77
C ALA A 185 43.67 -8.92 -2.37
N ARG A 186 45.01 -8.97 -2.26
CA ARG A 186 45.71 -8.95 -0.98
C ARG A 186 45.51 -7.62 -0.23
N GLU A 187 45.53 -6.49 -0.93
CA GLU A 187 45.25 -5.17 -0.33
C GLU A 187 43.82 -5.08 0.22
N ARG A 188 42.81 -5.50 -0.56
CA ARG A 188 41.40 -5.54 -0.12
C ARG A 188 41.24 -6.45 1.10
N MET A 189 41.78 -7.66 1.04
CA MET A 189 41.72 -8.60 2.16
C MET A 189 42.41 -8.07 3.43
N GLU A 190 43.54 -7.37 3.30
CA GLU A 190 44.25 -6.77 4.43
C GLU A 190 43.39 -5.74 5.18
N GLN A 191 42.52 -5.01 4.47
CA GLN A 191 41.58 -4.05 5.06
C GLN A 191 40.42 -4.74 5.78
N MET A 192 40.06 -5.95 5.35
CA MET A 192 38.97 -6.76 5.94
C MET A 192 39.39 -7.59 7.15
N ILE A 193 40.67 -7.58 7.55
CA ILE A 193 41.12 -8.30 8.75
C ILE A 193 40.34 -7.79 9.97
N ASN A 194 39.81 -8.71 10.79
CA ASN A 194 38.80 -8.50 11.84
C ASN A 194 37.34 -8.45 11.35
N SER A 195 37.05 -8.70 10.09
CA SER A 195 35.71 -8.92 9.56
C SER A 195 35.68 -10.01 8.48
N LEU A 196 36.62 -10.97 8.54
CA LEU A 196 36.76 -12.00 7.53
C LEU A 196 35.71 -13.09 7.72
N ASP A 197 35.09 -13.53 6.63
CA ASP A 197 34.21 -14.69 6.64
C ASP A 197 35.00 -16.00 6.38
N PRO A 198 34.35 -17.18 6.51
CA PRO A 198 35.01 -18.46 6.25
C PRO A 198 35.53 -18.66 4.81
N ASN A 199 34.90 -18.06 3.81
CA ASN A 199 35.36 -18.11 2.41
C ASN A 199 36.56 -17.19 2.19
N ASP A 200 36.58 -16.02 2.83
CA ASP A 200 37.71 -15.08 2.81
C ASP A 200 38.95 -15.73 3.41
N LEU A 201 38.82 -16.48 4.50
CA LEU A 201 39.94 -17.20 5.12
C LEU A 201 40.49 -18.31 4.21
N LYS A 202 39.61 -19.05 3.51
CA LYS A 202 40.01 -20.01 2.47
C LYS A 202 40.74 -19.30 1.32
N ALA A 203 40.23 -18.17 0.87
CA ALA A 203 40.83 -17.38 -0.19
C ALA A 203 42.21 -16.83 0.23
N GLY A 204 42.32 -16.32 1.46
CA GLY A 204 43.58 -15.84 2.03
C GLY A 204 44.64 -16.93 2.18
N ASN A 205 44.24 -18.17 2.43
CA ASN A 205 45.17 -19.30 2.43
C ASN A 205 45.79 -19.53 1.04
N ASN A 206 44.99 -19.43 -0.02
CA ASN A 206 45.46 -19.57 -1.41
C ASN A 206 46.24 -18.34 -1.89
N LEU A 207 46.04 -17.17 -1.25
CA LEU A 207 46.76 -15.92 -1.54
C LEU A 207 48.02 -15.71 -0.66
N ASP A 208 48.42 -16.71 0.13
CA ASP A 208 49.57 -16.66 1.06
C ASP A 208 49.47 -15.57 2.15
N MET A 209 48.26 -15.24 2.61
CA MET A 209 48.01 -14.17 3.59
C MET A 209 47.96 -14.62 5.07
N ASN A 210 48.11 -15.93 5.34
CA ASN A 210 47.94 -16.51 6.68
C ASN A 210 48.80 -15.83 7.76
N GLU A 211 50.08 -15.56 7.50
CA GLU A 211 50.97 -14.92 8.48
C GLU A 211 50.50 -13.50 8.85
N LEU A 212 49.97 -12.77 7.87
CA LEU A 212 49.47 -11.42 8.07
C LEU A 212 48.18 -11.41 8.89
N ILE A 213 47.25 -12.34 8.59
CA ILE A 213 46.01 -12.54 9.33
C ILE A 213 46.32 -12.89 10.79
N GLN A 214 47.22 -13.84 11.03
CA GLN A 214 47.62 -14.27 12.37
C GLN A 214 48.26 -13.15 13.20
N LYS A 215 48.93 -12.18 12.55
CA LYS A 215 49.57 -11.05 13.22
C LYS A 215 48.61 -9.88 13.50
N LYS A 216 47.65 -9.63 12.60
CA LYS A 216 46.77 -8.45 12.64
C LYS A 216 45.37 -8.73 13.21
N SER A 217 44.88 -9.97 13.16
CA SER A 217 43.55 -10.30 13.66
C SER A 217 43.52 -10.30 15.20
N ARG A 218 42.53 -9.61 15.74
CA ARG A 218 42.18 -9.55 17.17
C ARG A 218 41.15 -10.63 17.53
N ARG A 219 40.53 -11.28 16.54
CA ARG A 219 39.48 -12.28 16.71
C ARG A 219 40.10 -13.67 16.80
N GLN A 220 39.78 -14.42 17.86
CA GLN A 220 40.40 -15.72 18.09
C GLN A 220 40.04 -16.73 17.01
N TRP A 221 38.79 -16.73 16.52
CA TRP A 221 38.33 -17.66 15.49
C TRP A 221 39.01 -17.46 14.13
N GLU A 222 39.27 -16.21 13.70
CA GLU A 222 40.02 -15.91 12.47
C GLU A 222 41.47 -16.42 12.58
N ASN A 223 42.10 -16.19 13.74
CA ASN A 223 43.49 -16.60 14.00
C ASN A 223 43.62 -18.13 14.01
N ILE A 224 42.80 -18.82 14.81
CA ILE A 224 42.79 -20.28 14.93
C ILE A 224 42.46 -20.93 13.58
N THR A 225 41.47 -20.42 12.85
CA THR A 225 41.10 -20.96 11.53
C THR A 225 42.20 -20.75 10.49
N SER A 226 42.86 -19.60 10.48
CA SER A 226 44.02 -19.37 9.59
C SER A 226 45.21 -20.28 9.92
N LYS A 227 45.50 -20.52 11.21
CA LYS A 227 46.52 -21.50 11.62
C LYS A 227 46.17 -22.92 11.13
N ALA A 228 44.91 -23.31 11.29
CA ALA A 228 44.39 -24.61 10.87
C ALA A 228 44.53 -24.82 9.35
N LEU A 229 44.10 -23.84 8.55
CA LEU A 229 44.23 -23.86 7.08
C LEU A 229 45.69 -23.96 6.62
N ASN A 230 46.62 -23.34 7.36
CA ASN A 230 48.06 -23.39 7.09
C ASN A 230 48.76 -24.64 7.68
N ASN A 231 48.00 -25.69 8.04
CA ASN A 231 48.50 -26.94 8.62
C ASN A 231 49.33 -26.77 9.91
N GLN A 232 49.10 -25.71 10.69
CA GLN A 232 49.73 -25.53 12.00
C GLN A 232 48.95 -26.28 13.09
N ASP A 233 49.62 -26.71 14.16
CA ASP A 233 48.97 -27.36 15.29
C ASP A 233 48.20 -26.33 16.15
N ILE A 234 46.88 -26.49 16.19
CA ILE A 234 45.94 -25.64 16.93
C ILE A 234 45.49 -26.24 18.26
N SER A 235 45.97 -27.43 18.65
CA SER A 235 45.43 -28.18 19.79
C SER A 235 45.47 -27.38 21.11
N LYS A 236 46.57 -26.65 21.34
CA LYS A 236 46.71 -25.79 22.52
C LYS A 236 45.78 -24.58 22.49
N ASP A 237 45.61 -23.96 21.31
CA ASP A 237 44.72 -22.81 21.15
C ASP A 237 43.26 -23.22 21.42
N LEU A 238 42.87 -24.44 20.97
CA LEU A 238 41.55 -25.00 21.26
C LEU A 238 41.36 -25.34 22.74
N GLU A 239 42.37 -25.90 23.42
CA GLU A 239 42.31 -26.14 24.88
C GLU A 239 42.15 -24.84 25.67
N ASP A 240 42.92 -23.80 25.33
CA ASP A 240 42.83 -22.49 25.98
C ASP A 240 41.45 -21.86 25.74
N LEU A 241 40.90 -21.98 24.53
CA LEU A 241 39.57 -21.49 24.17
C LEU A 241 38.45 -22.26 24.91
N MET A 242 38.52 -23.59 24.99
CA MET A 242 37.55 -24.43 25.72
C MET A 242 37.52 -24.14 27.22
N ASN A 243 38.67 -23.78 27.79
CA ASN A 243 38.77 -23.36 29.19
C ASN A 243 38.36 -21.90 29.42
N SER A 244 38.21 -21.11 28.34
CA SER A 244 37.70 -19.75 28.42
C SER A 244 36.18 -19.76 28.69
N GLN A 245 35.67 -18.72 29.35
CA GLN A 245 34.23 -18.49 29.50
C GLN A 245 33.62 -17.74 28.31
N ASN A 246 34.32 -17.65 27.17
CA ASN A 246 33.84 -16.94 26.00
C ASN A 246 33.11 -17.89 25.03
N LEU A 247 31.81 -18.07 25.28
CA LEU A 247 30.96 -18.93 24.46
C LEU A 247 30.86 -18.46 23.01
N GLU A 248 30.91 -17.14 22.77
CA GLU A 248 30.82 -16.58 21.41
C GLU A 248 32.04 -16.99 20.57
N ASP A 249 33.25 -16.84 21.12
CA ASP A 249 34.49 -17.25 20.46
C ASP A 249 34.49 -18.77 20.19
N LEU A 250 33.97 -19.59 21.11
CA LEU A 250 33.83 -21.04 20.92
C LEU A 250 32.88 -21.38 19.76
N ILE A 251 31.72 -20.74 19.72
CA ILE A 251 30.72 -20.96 18.66
C ILE A 251 31.28 -20.51 17.30
N GLN A 252 31.87 -19.32 17.22
CA GLN A 252 32.44 -18.80 15.97
C GLN A 252 33.62 -19.66 15.50
N THR A 253 34.52 -20.07 16.40
CA THR A 253 35.65 -20.94 16.05
C THR A 253 35.16 -22.29 15.52
N SER A 254 34.17 -22.90 16.16
CA SER A 254 33.57 -24.16 15.69
C SER A 254 32.93 -24.02 14.31
N LYS A 255 32.15 -22.95 14.09
CA LYS A 255 31.52 -22.64 12.80
C LYS A 255 32.57 -22.46 11.70
N TYR A 256 33.57 -21.62 11.93
CA TYR A 256 34.59 -21.28 10.95
C TYR A 256 35.45 -22.50 10.58
N LEU A 257 35.88 -23.30 11.55
CA LEU A 257 36.64 -24.53 11.30
C LEU A 257 35.83 -25.57 10.50
N LYS A 258 34.52 -25.68 10.78
CA LYS A 258 33.61 -26.58 10.06
C LYS A 258 33.37 -26.10 8.61
N GLU A 259 33.03 -24.84 8.40
CA GLU A 259 32.78 -24.29 7.06
C GLU A 259 34.05 -24.25 6.20
N THR A 260 35.22 -24.11 6.81
CA THR A 260 36.50 -24.15 6.11
C THR A 260 37.05 -25.57 5.85
N ASN A 261 36.48 -26.61 6.46
CA ASN A 261 37.04 -27.98 6.50
C ASN A 261 38.48 -28.03 7.02
N ALA A 262 38.87 -27.09 7.91
CA ALA A 262 40.24 -26.95 8.39
C ALA A 262 40.55 -27.79 9.65
N ALA A 263 39.53 -28.36 10.30
CA ALA A 263 39.67 -29.18 11.50
C ALA A 263 39.23 -30.64 11.28
N SER A 264 39.78 -31.53 12.10
CA SER A 264 39.36 -32.93 12.16
C SER A 264 38.00 -33.09 12.85
N GLU A 265 37.26 -34.18 12.54
CA GLU A 265 35.99 -34.48 13.20
C GLU A 265 36.12 -34.59 14.73
N ASP A 266 37.25 -35.13 15.23
CA ASP A 266 37.50 -35.24 16.68
C ASP A 266 37.62 -33.86 17.36
N GLN A 267 38.29 -32.90 16.73
CA GLN A 267 38.41 -31.53 17.24
C GLN A 267 37.06 -30.80 17.24
N LEU A 268 36.25 -30.97 16.19
CA LEU A 268 34.90 -30.40 16.11
C LEU A 268 33.98 -31.00 17.20
N ASN A 269 34.09 -32.31 17.46
CA ASN A 269 33.34 -32.98 18.52
C ASN A 269 33.75 -32.50 19.93
N GLN A 270 35.03 -32.19 20.16
CA GLN A 270 35.50 -31.62 21.43
C GLN A 270 34.93 -30.21 21.66
N LEU A 271 34.96 -29.36 20.61
CA LEU A 271 34.38 -28.02 20.66
C LEU A 271 32.87 -28.06 20.89
N GLN A 272 32.16 -28.98 20.24
CA GLN A 272 30.72 -29.15 20.44
C GLN A 272 30.40 -29.49 21.91
N LYS A 273 31.12 -30.44 22.52
CA LYS A 273 30.95 -30.78 23.94
C LYS A 273 31.27 -29.62 24.87
N ALA A 274 32.27 -28.80 24.54
CA ALA A 274 32.59 -27.61 25.32
C ALA A 274 31.46 -26.57 25.25
N ILE A 275 30.87 -26.36 24.06
CA ILE A 275 29.70 -25.49 23.86
C ILE A 275 28.50 -26.00 24.69
N GLU A 276 28.18 -27.29 24.59
CA GLU A 276 27.07 -27.93 25.33
C GLU A 276 27.18 -27.71 26.84
N ASN A 277 28.38 -27.84 27.41
CA ASN A 277 28.63 -27.65 28.83
C ASN A 277 28.54 -26.18 29.30
N GLN A 278 28.67 -25.22 28.38
CA GLN A 278 28.65 -23.79 28.70
C GLN A 278 27.28 -23.12 28.48
N ILE A 279 26.35 -23.79 27.79
CA ILE A 279 24.97 -23.29 27.59
C ILE A 279 24.19 -23.38 28.92
N LYS A 280 23.72 -22.23 29.42
CA LYS A 280 22.98 -22.11 30.68
C LYS A 280 21.59 -21.51 30.54
N ASN A 281 21.30 -20.80 29.45
CA ASN A 281 20.01 -20.14 29.22
C ASN A 281 19.57 -20.19 27.75
N LEU A 282 18.33 -19.80 27.49
CA LEU A 282 17.72 -19.81 26.16
C LEU A 282 18.43 -18.89 25.17
N ASP A 283 18.96 -17.74 25.60
CA ASP A 283 19.74 -16.82 24.74
C ASP A 283 20.98 -17.52 24.18
N GLN A 284 21.74 -18.18 25.04
CA GLN A 284 22.94 -18.94 24.68
C GLN A 284 22.60 -20.15 23.80
N LEU A 285 21.51 -20.86 24.11
CA LEU A 285 21.06 -21.98 23.29
C LEU A 285 20.65 -21.51 21.88
N PHE A 286 19.95 -20.38 21.79
CA PHE A 286 19.54 -19.80 20.51
C PHE A 286 20.75 -19.35 19.68
N GLN A 287 21.71 -18.64 20.30
CA GLN A 287 22.95 -18.23 19.63
C GLN A 287 23.76 -19.43 19.14
N ALA A 288 23.89 -20.47 19.96
CA ALA A 288 24.58 -21.70 19.57
C ALA A 288 23.85 -22.40 18.40
N SER A 289 22.53 -22.55 18.51
CA SER A 289 21.73 -23.25 17.48
C SER A 289 21.75 -22.51 16.14
N LYS A 290 21.63 -21.17 16.16
CA LYS A 290 21.67 -20.32 14.97
C LYS A 290 23.01 -20.44 14.22
N ASN A 291 24.13 -20.49 14.94
CA ASN A 291 25.46 -20.53 14.32
C ASN A 291 25.90 -21.94 13.92
N LEU A 292 25.48 -22.97 14.64
CA LEU A 292 25.88 -24.37 14.36
C LEU A 292 24.95 -25.06 13.34
N GLY A 293 23.73 -24.54 13.16
CA GLY A 293 22.71 -25.07 12.26
C GLY A 293 21.94 -26.27 12.84
N ASN A 294 22.24 -26.68 14.06
CA ASN A 294 21.56 -27.72 14.83
C ASN A 294 21.47 -27.30 16.30
N VAL A 295 20.55 -27.92 17.05
CA VAL A 295 20.42 -27.67 18.48
C VAL A 295 21.40 -28.56 19.23
N PRO A 296 22.34 -27.99 20.02
CA PRO A 296 23.25 -28.77 20.86
C PRO A 296 22.49 -29.56 21.94
N ASP A 297 23.11 -30.58 22.53
CA ASP A 297 22.51 -31.24 23.69
C ASP A 297 22.49 -30.30 24.90
N PHE A 298 21.37 -30.29 25.65
CA PHE A 298 21.19 -29.45 26.84
C PHE A 298 20.29 -30.12 27.86
N ASN A 299 20.35 -29.66 29.11
CA ASN A 299 19.41 -30.04 30.17
C ASN A 299 18.22 -29.06 30.21
N PRO A 300 17.00 -29.47 29.79
CA PRO A 300 15.88 -28.55 29.68
C PRO A 300 15.45 -27.91 31.00
N GLU A 301 15.47 -28.66 32.10
CA GLU A 301 14.98 -28.15 33.40
C GLU A 301 15.88 -27.04 33.96
N GLU A 302 17.20 -27.24 33.89
CA GLU A 302 18.18 -26.29 34.37
C GLU A 302 18.23 -25.04 33.47
N LEU A 303 18.20 -25.25 32.15
CA LEU A 303 18.20 -24.18 31.15
C LEU A 303 17.01 -23.23 31.35
N LEU A 304 15.79 -23.79 31.40
CA LEU A 304 14.56 -23.01 31.53
C LEU A 304 14.48 -22.33 32.89
N LYS A 305 14.95 -22.97 33.97
CA LYS A 305 15.01 -22.36 35.30
C LYS A 305 15.93 -21.14 35.34
N ASN A 306 17.12 -21.26 34.75
CA ASN A 306 18.08 -20.15 34.68
C ASN A 306 17.55 -19.02 33.81
N SER A 307 16.91 -19.35 32.69
CA SER A 307 16.33 -18.37 31.76
C SER A 307 15.20 -17.55 32.40
N LEU A 308 14.33 -18.20 33.17
CA LEU A 308 13.24 -17.54 33.92
C LEU A 308 13.74 -16.61 35.03
N ASN A 309 14.95 -16.84 35.57
CA ASN A 309 15.55 -15.96 36.58
C ASN A 309 16.27 -14.75 35.98
N GLN A 310 16.66 -14.81 34.71
CA GLN A 310 17.48 -13.80 34.05
C GLN A 310 16.66 -12.83 33.19
N SER A 311 15.64 -13.34 32.50
CA SER A 311 14.91 -12.61 31.46
C SER A 311 13.40 -12.71 31.66
N SER A 312 12.63 -11.82 31.02
CA SER A 312 11.16 -11.83 31.13
C SER A 312 10.54 -13.07 30.48
N PHE A 313 9.28 -13.34 30.81
CA PHE A 313 8.54 -14.46 30.20
C PHE A 313 8.41 -14.28 28.68
N GLU A 314 8.09 -13.08 28.21
CA GLU A 314 7.90 -12.77 26.78
C GLU A 314 9.17 -13.02 25.98
N HIS A 315 10.32 -12.56 26.50
CA HIS A 315 11.62 -12.80 25.88
C HIS A 315 11.93 -14.29 25.76
N ASN A 316 11.78 -15.02 26.87
CA ASN A 316 12.01 -16.47 26.92
C ASN A 316 11.04 -17.24 26.01
N PHE A 317 9.77 -16.81 25.93
CA PHE A 317 8.78 -17.43 25.07
C PHE A 317 9.09 -17.19 23.58
N ASN A 318 9.55 -16.00 23.21
CA ASN A 318 9.95 -15.68 21.84
C ASN A 318 11.19 -16.48 21.39
N LEU A 319 12.18 -16.64 22.27
CA LEU A 319 13.33 -17.50 22.01
C LEU A 319 12.92 -18.96 21.87
N ALA A 320 12.09 -19.48 22.77
CA ALA A 320 11.55 -20.83 22.69
C ALA A 320 10.71 -21.03 21.41
N ASN A 321 9.94 -20.03 21.00
CA ASN A 321 9.17 -20.06 19.74
C ASN A 321 10.11 -20.17 18.53
N SER A 322 11.18 -19.39 18.50
CA SER A 322 12.16 -19.43 17.43
C SER A 322 12.87 -20.80 17.38
N LEU A 323 13.24 -21.35 18.54
CA LEU A 323 13.85 -22.67 18.63
C LEU A 323 12.91 -23.79 18.16
N ASP A 324 11.64 -23.74 18.55
CA ASP A 324 10.62 -24.72 18.13
C ASP A 324 10.35 -24.64 16.62
N GLN A 325 10.29 -23.43 16.04
CA GLN A 325 10.01 -23.22 14.63
C GLN A 325 11.17 -23.62 13.72
N TYR A 326 12.39 -23.18 14.03
CA TYR A 326 13.55 -23.39 13.15
C TYR A 326 14.23 -24.74 13.37
N PHE A 327 14.14 -25.32 14.58
CA PHE A 327 14.87 -26.53 14.93
C PHE A 327 14.00 -27.67 15.47
N GLY A 328 12.68 -27.51 15.52
CA GLY A 328 11.75 -28.58 15.89
C GLY A 328 11.80 -28.97 17.36
N THR A 329 12.26 -28.08 18.26
CA THR A 329 12.20 -28.31 19.71
C THR A 329 10.76 -28.25 20.24
N ASN A 330 10.58 -28.51 21.53
CA ASN A 330 9.30 -28.36 22.24
C ASN A 330 9.46 -27.50 23.52
N LEU A 331 10.28 -26.47 23.43
CA LEU A 331 10.66 -25.61 24.55
C LEU A 331 9.51 -24.72 25.00
N ARG A 332 8.60 -24.29 24.10
CA ARG A 332 7.42 -23.50 24.54
C ARG A 332 6.52 -24.28 25.48
N SER A 333 6.26 -25.56 25.17
CA SER A 333 5.45 -26.39 26.06
C SER A 333 6.13 -26.59 27.40
N GLN A 334 7.43 -26.93 27.39
CA GLN A 334 8.20 -27.16 28.62
C GLN A 334 8.31 -25.89 29.48
N LEU A 335 8.52 -24.73 28.87
CA LEU A 335 8.54 -23.43 29.54
C LEU A 335 7.20 -23.16 30.27
N LEU A 336 6.08 -23.38 29.58
CA LEU A 336 4.74 -23.21 30.16
C LEU A 336 4.44 -24.24 31.24
N ASP A 337 4.86 -25.49 31.07
CA ASP A 337 4.71 -26.55 32.07
C ASP A 337 5.48 -26.19 33.36
N GLN A 338 6.71 -25.72 33.22
CA GLN A 338 7.54 -25.30 34.34
C GLN A 338 6.98 -24.05 35.04
N LEU A 339 6.46 -23.08 34.28
CA LEU A 339 5.77 -21.91 34.85
C LEU A 339 4.48 -22.30 35.59
N SER A 340 3.69 -23.22 35.04
CA SER A 340 2.47 -23.71 35.69
C SER A 340 2.76 -24.50 36.97
N GLN A 341 3.91 -25.15 37.07
CA GLN A 341 4.36 -25.81 38.31
C GLN A 341 4.89 -24.79 39.33
N ASN A 342 5.60 -23.77 38.88
CA ASN A 342 6.17 -22.73 39.74
C ASN A 342 5.11 -21.72 40.25
N SER A 343 4.05 -21.45 39.48
CA SER A 343 2.94 -20.56 39.86
C SER A 343 2.10 -21.08 41.04
N GLN A 344 2.27 -22.36 41.40
CA GLN A 344 1.69 -22.94 42.61
C GLN A 344 2.48 -22.57 43.88
N ASN A 345 3.73 -22.12 43.74
CA ASN A 345 4.67 -21.91 44.85
C ASN A 345 5.15 -20.46 45.02
N LEU A 346 4.94 -19.56 44.06
CA LEU A 346 5.42 -18.16 44.06
C LEU A 346 4.40 -17.16 43.48
N ASP A 347 4.44 -15.91 43.96
CA ASP A 347 3.68 -14.72 43.53
C ASP A 347 4.01 -14.24 42.09
N MET A 348 4.20 -15.16 41.14
CA MET A 348 4.36 -14.82 39.72
C MET A 348 2.98 -14.48 39.12
N ASN A 349 2.63 -13.20 39.11
CA ASN A 349 1.41 -12.70 38.47
C ASN A 349 1.66 -12.38 37.00
N LEU A 350 1.55 -13.40 36.14
CA LEU A 350 1.46 -13.17 34.69
C LEU A 350 0.17 -12.40 34.37
N SER A 351 0.27 -11.40 33.49
CA SER A 351 -0.89 -10.63 33.06
C SER A 351 -1.70 -11.37 31.99
N LEU A 352 -2.94 -10.95 31.78
CA LEU A 352 -3.80 -11.51 30.74
C LEU A 352 -3.24 -11.18 29.34
N GLU A 353 -2.66 -10.00 29.16
CA GLU A 353 -2.00 -9.57 27.92
C GLU A 353 -0.83 -10.49 27.56
N SER A 354 0.07 -10.69 28.52
CA SER A 354 1.28 -11.50 28.34
C SER A 354 0.94 -12.92 27.91
N LEU A 355 -0.10 -13.52 28.50
CA LEU A 355 -0.59 -14.85 28.11
C LEU A 355 -1.35 -14.86 26.78
N ALA A 356 -2.03 -13.76 26.42
CA ALA A 356 -2.73 -13.64 25.15
C ALA A 356 -1.76 -13.48 23.96
N ASP A 357 -0.69 -12.69 24.15
CA ASP A 357 0.38 -12.52 23.17
C ASP A 357 1.20 -13.82 23.04
N SER A 358 1.42 -14.51 24.17
CA SER A 358 2.13 -15.79 24.25
C SER A 358 1.19 -17.00 24.11
N ALA A 359 0.17 -16.90 23.24
CA ALA A 359 -0.88 -17.90 23.15
C ALA A 359 -0.40 -19.23 22.56
N TYR A 360 -0.43 -20.28 23.38
CA TYR A 360 -0.05 -21.63 22.99
C TYR A 360 -1.10 -22.63 23.45
N ALA A 361 -1.60 -23.45 22.51
CA ALA A 361 -2.71 -24.36 22.76
C ALA A 361 -2.26 -25.61 23.55
N ASN A 362 -2.01 -25.45 24.85
CA ASN A 362 -1.73 -26.56 25.76
C ASN A 362 -2.48 -26.42 27.10
N LYS A 363 -2.41 -27.47 27.93
CA LYS A 363 -3.10 -27.51 29.22
C LYS A 363 -2.55 -26.46 30.21
N SER A 364 -1.24 -26.29 30.21
CA SER A 364 -0.51 -25.43 31.16
C SER A 364 -0.81 -23.95 30.91
N TRP A 365 -0.86 -23.51 29.65
CA TRP A 365 -1.32 -22.18 29.26
C TRP A 365 -2.76 -21.92 29.75
N ASN A 366 -3.68 -22.86 29.52
CA ASN A 366 -5.07 -22.70 29.95
C ASN A 366 -5.17 -22.61 31.49
N GLN A 367 -4.34 -23.34 32.23
CA GLN A 367 -4.28 -23.23 33.69
C GLN A 367 -3.76 -21.86 34.13
N LEU A 368 -2.65 -21.40 33.56
CA LEU A 368 -2.08 -20.07 33.83
C LEU A 368 -3.06 -18.95 33.49
N PHE A 369 -3.77 -19.04 32.37
CA PHE A 369 -4.77 -18.06 31.96
C PHE A 369 -5.96 -18.01 32.93
N ASN A 370 -6.49 -19.18 33.32
CA ASN A 370 -7.58 -19.21 34.30
C ASN A 370 -7.15 -18.66 35.66
N GLN A 371 -5.91 -18.92 36.09
CA GLN A 371 -5.34 -18.36 37.32
C GLN A 371 -5.20 -16.82 37.22
N ALA A 372 -4.64 -16.31 36.12
CA ALA A 372 -4.51 -14.88 35.86
C ALA A 372 -5.89 -14.19 35.83
N LEU A 373 -6.89 -14.79 35.18
CA LEU A 373 -8.25 -14.27 35.13
C LEU A 373 -8.90 -14.26 36.52
N GLN A 374 -8.72 -15.32 37.32
CA GLN A 374 -9.22 -15.36 38.70
C GLN A 374 -8.57 -14.27 39.57
N ASN A 375 -7.26 -14.05 39.41
CA ASN A 375 -6.55 -12.98 40.11
C ASN A 375 -7.06 -11.60 39.68
N ALA A 376 -7.28 -11.37 38.39
CA ALA A 376 -7.85 -10.14 37.87
C ALA A 376 -9.27 -9.88 38.42
N ILE A 377 -10.12 -10.90 38.47
CA ILE A 377 -11.46 -10.82 39.07
C ILE A 377 -11.38 -10.51 40.57
N LYS A 378 -10.47 -11.17 41.31
CA LYS A 378 -10.29 -10.93 42.75
C LYS A 378 -9.80 -9.49 43.01
N ASN A 379 -8.90 -8.99 42.18
CA ASN A 379 -8.41 -7.62 42.25
C ASN A 379 -9.53 -6.61 41.96
N ALA A 380 -10.36 -6.86 40.94
CA ALA A 380 -11.52 -6.02 40.62
C ALA A 380 -12.55 -5.98 41.78
N MET A 381 -12.80 -7.11 42.45
CA MET A 381 -13.72 -7.19 43.59
C MET A 381 -13.25 -6.39 44.82
N ASN A 382 -11.94 -6.31 45.05
CA ASN A 382 -11.37 -5.66 46.24
C ASN A 382 -11.23 -4.12 46.11
N LYS A 383 -11.48 -3.56 44.92
CA LYS A 383 -11.40 -2.12 44.68
C LYS A 383 -12.70 -1.39 45.02
N GLN A 384 -12.59 -0.10 45.32
CA GLN A 384 -13.72 0.73 45.75
C GLN A 384 -14.76 0.97 44.64
N LYS A 385 -14.35 1.01 43.37
CA LYS A 385 -15.23 1.18 42.19
C LYS A 385 -15.35 -0.11 41.40
N LYS A 386 -16.06 -1.10 41.95
CA LYS A 386 -16.15 -2.46 41.37
C LYS A 386 -16.69 -2.45 39.94
N SER A 387 -17.77 -1.70 39.68
CA SER A 387 -18.42 -1.65 38.36
C SER A 387 -17.51 -1.14 37.24
N GLU A 388 -16.68 -0.14 37.49
CA GLU A 388 -15.74 0.39 36.49
C GLU A 388 -14.57 -0.57 36.24
N GLU A 389 -14.09 -1.24 37.27
CA GLU A 389 -13.00 -2.22 37.14
C GLU A 389 -13.47 -3.45 36.34
N PHE A 390 -14.73 -3.88 36.55
CA PHE A 390 -15.33 -4.95 35.76
C PHE A 390 -15.65 -4.54 34.31
N LYS A 391 -16.00 -3.27 34.05
CA LYS A 391 -16.08 -2.72 32.68
C LYS A 391 -14.73 -2.80 31.98
N ASN A 392 -13.67 -2.33 32.63
CA ASN A 392 -12.31 -2.40 32.10
C ASN A 392 -11.87 -3.85 31.84
N LEU A 393 -12.13 -4.76 32.79
CA LEU A 393 -11.80 -6.18 32.64
C LEU A 393 -12.57 -6.84 31.48
N SER A 394 -13.86 -6.51 31.31
CA SER A 394 -14.68 -7.03 30.20
C SER A 394 -14.17 -6.57 28.85
N HIS A 395 -13.82 -5.28 28.74
CA HIS A 395 -13.25 -4.70 27.53
C HIS A 395 -11.87 -5.30 27.20
N GLN A 396 -10.99 -5.38 28.20
CA GLN A 396 -9.66 -5.98 28.08
C GLN A 396 -9.77 -7.44 27.61
N LEU A 397 -10.63 -8.25 28.25
CA LEU A 397 -10.80 -9.65 27.87
C LEU A 397 -11.35 -9.81 26.45
N GLN A 398 -12.28 -8.95 26.03
CA GLN A 398 -12.81 -8.95 24.67
C GLN A 398 -11.73 -8.57 23.64
N GLN A 399 -10.97 -7.50 23.90
CA GLN A 399 -9.87 -7.07 23.02
C GLN A 399 -8.84 -8.18 22.86
N LEU A 400 -8.39 -8.78 23.98
CA LEU A 400 -7.42 -9.87 23.96
C LEU A 400 -7.96 -11.11 23.23
N SER A 401 -9.24 -11.44 23.40
CA SER A 401 -9.84 -12.56 22.68
C SER A 401 -9.89 -12.33 21.17
N ASN A 402 -10.11 -11.09 20.74
CA ASN A 402 -10.14 -10.71 19.33
C ASN A 402 -8.74 -10.58 18.71
N SER A 403 -7.72 -10.17 19.48
CA SER A 403 -6.35 -10.01 19.01
C SER A 403 -5.48 -11.27 19.16
N CYS A 404 -5.96 -12.30 19.86
CA CYS A 404 -5.20 -13.51 20.12
C CYS A 404 -4.87 -14.27 18.81
N PRO A 405 -3.57 -14.51 18.50
CA PRO A 405 -3.16 -15.16 17.26
C PRO A 405 -3.56 -16.64 17.17
N ASN A 406 -3.81 -17.30 18.31
CA ASN A 406 -4.19 -18.70 18.37
C ASN A 406 -5.71 -18.87 18.53
N MET A 407 -6.36 -19.43 17.51
CA MET A 407 -7.82 -19.63 17.49
C MET A 407 -8.33 -20.48 18.66
N HIS A 408 -7.60 -21.51 19.10
CA HIS A 408 -8.03 -22.34 20.24
C HIS A 408 -7.96 -21.58 21.55
N CYS A 409 -6.92 -20.77 21.75
CA CYS A 409 -6.79 -19.89 22.92
C CYS A 409 -7.89 -18.83 22.92
N SER A 410 -8.12 -18.16 21.79
CA SER A 410 -9.24 -17.21 21.62
C SER A 410 -10.60 -17.84 21.96
N GLN A 411 -10.88 -19.06 21.48
CA GLN A 411 -12.11 -19.78 21.86
C GLN A 411 -12.21 -20.03 23.37
N LYS A 412 -11.09 -20.35 24.04
CA LYS A 412 -11.06 -20.53 25.50
C LYS A 412 -11.30 -19.22 26.25
N MET A 413 -10.79 -18.10 25.76
CA MET A 413 -11.06 -16.77 26.32
C MET A 413 -12.55 -16.41 26.14
N ASN A 414 -13.08 -16.58 24.93
CA ASN A 414 -14.50 -16.34 24.62
C ASN A 414 -15.45 -17.16 25.50
N GLN A 415 -15.09 -18.40 25.85
CA GLN A 415 -15.87 -19.23 26.80
C GLN A 415 -15.97 -18.60 28.21
N LYS A 416 -15.05 -17.71 28.58
CA LYS A 416 -15.02 -17.03 29.88
C LYS A 416 -15.65 -15.64 29.89
N ILE A 417 -15.86 -15.04 28.71
CA ILE A 417 -16.48 -13.71 28.59
C ILE A 417 -17.86 -13.66 29.27
N PRO A 418 -18.79 -14.63 29.07
CA PRO A 418 -20.10 -14.59 29.73
C PRO A 418 -20.00 -14.55 31.27
N ASP A 419 -19.03 -15.28 31.86
CA ASP A 419 -18.82 -15.29 33.31
C ASP A 419 -18.37 -13.90 33.82
N VAL A 420 -17.54 -13.19 33.06
CA VAL A 420 -17.06 -11.85 33.41
C VAL A 420 -18.14 -10.80 33.19
N VAL A 421 -18.91 -10.91 32.10
CA VAL A 421 -20.08 -10.05 31.82
C VAL A 421 -21.10 -10.16 32.96
N LYS A 422 -21.41 -11.38 33.39
CA LYS A 422 -22.30 -11.60 34.54
C LYS A 422 -21.77 -10.95 35.82
N LYS A 423 -20.50 -11.15 36.14
CA LYS A 423 -19.87 -10.52 37.31
C LYS A 423 -19.85 -8.99 37.23
N SER A 424 -19.78 -8.43 36.02
CA SER A 424 -19.87 -7.00 35.79
C SER A 424 -21.23 -6.45 36.19
N LEU A 425 -22.32 -7.15 35.83
CA LEU A 425 -23.67 -6.80 36.28
C LEU A 425 -23.82 -6.97 37.79
N GLU A 426 -23.37 -8.09 38.36
CA GLU A 426 -23.43 -8.37 39.80
C GLU A 426 -22.65 -7.36 40.67
N SER A 427 -21.67 -6.68 40.08
CA SER A 427 -20.86 -5.67 40.76
C SER A 427 -21.54 -4.29 40.90
N CYS A 428 -22.71 -4.10 40.28
CA CYS A 428 -23.46 -2.86 40.33
C CYS A 428 -24.16 -2.68 41.69
N GLU A 429 -24.01 -1.50 42.29
CA GLU A 429 -24.60 -1.17 43.61
C GLU A 429 -25.79 -0.19 43.48
N THR A 430 -26.01 0.41 42.31
CA THR A 430 -27.13 1.35 42.06
C THR A 430 -27.78 1.14 40.68
N PRO A 431 -29.06 1.48 40.50
CA PRO A 431 -29.73 1.43 39.19
C PRO A 431 -28.99 2.20 38.08
N SER A 432 -28.40 3.35 38.38
CA SER A 432 -27.63 4.14 37.41
C SER A 432 -26.38 3.41 36.93
N GLN A 433 -25.70 2.68 37.81
CA GLN A 433 -24.53 1.88 37.43
C GLN A 433 -24.95 0.68 36.57
N LEU A 434 -26.08 0.04 36.86
CA LEU A 434 -26.59 -1.06 36.03
C LEU A 434 -26.91 -0.57 34.61
N LYS A 435 -27.52 0.61 34.47
CA LYS A 435 -27.77 1.25 33.16
C LYS A 435 -26.47 1.49 32.40
N ASP A 436 -25.51 2.17 33.02
CA ASP A 436 -24.21 2.50 32.43
C ASP A 436 -23.39 1.26 32.03
N VAL A 437 -23.32 0.24 32.89
CA VAL A 437 -22.61 -1.01 32.60
C VAL A 437 -23.27 -1.76 31.45
N THR A 438 -24.61 -1.83 31.41
CA THR A 438 -25.35 -2.52 30.34
C THR A 438 -25.15 -1.83 28.99
N GLU A 439 -25.21 -0.50 28.95
CA GLU A 439 -24.95 0.29 27.74
C GLU A 439 -23.50 0.15 27.27
N PHE A 440 -22.54 0.19 28.20
CA PHE A 440 -21.12 0.02 27.89
C PHE A 440 -20.84 -1.35 27.28
N LEU A 441 -21.34 -2.44 27.87
CA LEU A 441 -21.14 -3.80 27.38
C LEU A 441 -21.68 -3.95 25.95
N ARG A 442 -22.89 -3.47 25.68
CA ARG A 442 -23.47 -3.47 24.32
C ARG A 442 -22.63 -2.65 23.34
N LYS A 443 -22.15 -1.47 23.75
CA LYS A 443 -21.30 -0.61 22.91
C LYS A 443 -20.01 -1.29 22.47
N ILE A 444 -19.41 -2.11 23.33
CA ILE A 444 -18.20 -2.86 22.99
C ILE A 444 -18.50 -4.15 22.23
N GLY A 445 -19.78 -4.55 22.07
CA GLY A 445 -20.18 -5.76 21.34
C GLY A 445 -20.32 -7.00 22.22
N LEU A 446 -20.50 -6.82 23.53
CA LEU A 446 -20.83 -7.89 24.47
C LEU A 446 -22.30 -7.76 24.89
N ASP A 447 -23.11 -8.77 24.57
CA ASP A 447 -24.54 -8.77 24.89
C ASP A 447 -24.80 -9.44 26.25
N PRO A 448 -25.14 -8.66 27.30
CA PRO A 448 -25.57 -9.22 28.57
C PRO A 448 -26.89 -10.00 28.41
N GLN A 449 -27.00 -11.13 29.11
CA GLN A 449 -28.22 -11.95 29.11
C GLN A 449 -29.36 -11.20 29.81
N SER A 450 -30.55 -11.20 29.21
CA SER A 450 -31.72 -10.51 29.77
C SER A 450 -32.04 -10.93 31.21
N GLN A 451 -31.86 -12.23 31.53
CA GLN A 451 -32.11 -12.76 32.88
C GLN A 451 -31.18 -12.14 33.93
N ASP A 452 -29.89 -11.95 33.61
CA ASP A 452 -28.94 -11.38 34.58
C ASP A 452 -29.24 -9.89 34.84
N ILE A 453 -29.75 -9.16 33.83
CA ILE A 453 -30.23 -7.76 33.98
C ILE A 453 -31.49 -7.72 34.84
N GLU A 454 -32.46 -8.63 34.62
CA GLU A 454 -33.68 -8.71 35.42
C GLU A 454 -33.40 -9.00 36.89
N ASP A 455 -32.55 -9.99 37.16
CA ASP A 455 -32.22 -10.43 38.52
C ASP A 455 -31.53 -9.30 39.28
N MET A 456 -30.60 -8.58 38.64
CA MET A 456 -29.89 -7.46 39.25
C MET A 456 -30.78 -6.23 39.38
N GLY A 457 -31.60 -5.91 38.37
CA GLY A 457 -32.54 -4.80 38.39
C GLY A 457 -33.57 -4.91 39.52
N LYS A 458 -34.12 -6.12 39.73
CA LYS A 458 -35.01 -6.43 40.86
C LYS A 458 -34.30 -6.25 42.20
N LYS A 459 -33.05 -6.71 42.30
CA LYS A 459 -32.23 -6.58 43.52
C LYS A 459 -31.89 -5.13 43.85
N LEU A 460 -31.78 -4.25 42.84
CA LEU A 460 -31.53 -2.81 43.00
C LEU A 460 -32.81 -1.97 43.18
N GLY A 461 -33.99 -2.60 43.18
CA GLY A 461 -35.27 -1.92 43.39
C GLY A 461 -35.75 -1.10 42.19
N MET A 462 -35.33 -1.44 40.97
CA MET A 462 -35.80 -0.81 39.74
C MET A 462 -37.26 -1.19 39.45
N SER A 463 -38.02 -0.30 38.83
CA SER A 463 -39.38 -0.61 38.36
C SER A 463 -39.35 -1.62 37.20
N GLU A 464 -40.43 -2.39 37.02
CA GLU A 464 -40.54 -3.32 35.88
C GLU A 464 -40.34 -2.57 34.55
N ASP A 465 -40.91 -1.39 34.40
CA ASP A 465 -40.74 -0.54 33.20
C ASP A 465 -39.28 -0.16 32.96
N GLU A 466 -38.52 0.22 34.00
CA GLU A 466 -37.09 0.55 33.86
C GLU A 466 -36.21 -0.66 33.54
N ILE A 467 -36.59 -1.85 34.04
CA ILE A 467 -35.93 -3.11 33.71
C ILE A 467 -36.25 -3.49 32.26
N TYR A 468 -37.51 -3.37 31.84
CA TYR A 468 -37.91 -3.59 30.44
C TYR A 468 -37.26 -2.59 29.49
N GLU A 469 -37.10 -1.32 29.86
CA GLU A 469 -36.36 -0.32 29.09
C GLU A 469 -34.87 -0.70 28.93
N LEU A 470 -34.25 -1.28 29.96
CA LEU A 470 -32.89 -1.78 29.86
C LEU A 470 -32.78 -3.01 28.95
N ILE A 471 -33.80 -3.87 28.96
CA ILE A 471 -33.86 -5.07 28.13
C ILE A 471 -34.17 -4.72 26.66
N GLU A 472 -35.08 -3.76 26.39
CA GLU A 472 -35.60 -3.43 25.04
C GLU A 472 -35.77 -1.91 24.71
N PRO A 473 -34.72 -1.07 24.67
CA PRO A 473 -34.91 0.39 24.57
C PRO A 473 -35.28 0.97 23.19
N ASN A 474 -35.35 0.21 22.09
CA ASN A 474 -35.25 0.84 20.75
C ASN A 474 -36.50 0.75 19.83
N TYR A 475 -37.37 -0.27 19.94
CA TYR A 475 -38.58 -0.37 19.08
C TYR A 475 -39.71 0.59 19.50
N GLN A 476 -39.97 0.74 20.80
CA GLN A 476 -41.04 1.61 21.30
C GLN A 476 -40.75 3.09 21.05
N LEU A 477 -39.48 3.49 21.09
CA LEU A 477 -39.05 4.82 20.71
C LEU A 477 -39.35 5.09 19.23
N LEU A 478 -38.97 4.17 18.34
CA LEU A 478 -39.24 4.26 16.91
C LEU A 478 -40.76 4.40 16.63
N LYS A 479 -41.58 3.54 17.24
CA LYS A 479 -43.05 3.59 17.08
C LYS A 479 -43.63 4.93 17.55
N LYS A 480 -43.22 5.42 18.73
CA LYS A 480 -43.66 6.73 19.25
C LYS A 480 -43.25 7.89 18.34
N LEU A 481 -42.07 7.85 17.71
CA LEU A 481 -41.62 8.88 16.77
C LEU A 481 -42.49 8.89 15.50
N ILE A 482 -42.84 7.70 14.99
CA ILE A 482 -43.70 7.54 13.82
C ILE A 482 -45.13 8.04 14.13
N ASP A 483 -45.69 7.67 15.28
CA ASP A 483 -47.02 8.09 15.73
C ASP A 483 -47.12 9.61 15.94
N LYS A 484 -46.08 10.24 16.49
CA LYS A 484 -46.06 11.69 16.78
C LYS A 484 -45.80 12.57 15.56
N SER A 485 -45.65 12.01 14.36
CA SER A 485 -45.30 12.75 13.14
C SER A 485 -44.06 13.65 13.30
N VAL A 486 -43.07 13.21 14.09
CA VAL A 486 -41.83 13.98 14.23
C VAL A 486 -41.02 13.80 12.94
N SER A 487 -40.95 14.85 12.13
CA SER A 487 -40.24 14.85 10.85
C SER A 487 -38.73 14.78 11.02
N ASP A 488 -38.17 13.57 10.96
CA ASP A 488 -36.74 13.33 10.99
C ASP A 488 -36.40 11.98 10.35
N PHE A 489 -36.25 11.98 9.02
CA PHE A 489 -35.91 10.78 8.23
C PHE A 489 -34.64 10.09 8.73
N GLU A 490 -33.56 10.86 8.98
CA GLU A 490 -32.27 10.30 9.39
C GLU A 490 -32.37 9.63 10.75
N ARG A 491 -33.05 10.27 11.71
CA ARG A 491 -33.26 9.69 13.04
C ARG A 491 -34.06 8.39 13.00
N ILE A 492 -35.13 8.35 12.20
CA ILE A 492 -35.96 7.15 12.02
C ILE A 492 -35.13 6.03 11.36
N SER A 493 -34.39 6.35 10.29
CA SER A 493 -33.55 5.38 9.58
C SER A 493 -32.43 4.83 10.46
N ASN A 494 -31.77 5.67 11.26
CA ASN A 494 -30.69 5.26 12.16
C ASN A 494 -31.22 4.34 13.27
N LEU A 495 -32.35 4.68 13.88
CA LEU A 495 -33.00 3.83 14.87
C LEU A 495 -33.39 2.48 14.27
N MET A 496 -33.99 2.47 13.08
CA MET A 496 -34.33 1.23 12.37
C MET A 496 -33.12 0.34 12.09
N ASN A 497 -32.00 0.92 11.65
CA ASN A 497 -30.76 0.19 11.43
C ASN A 497 -30.19 -0.40 12.74
N GLN A 498 -30.29 0.32 13.86
CA GLN A 498 -29.87 -0.17 15.18
C GLN A 498 -30.71 -1.34 15.69
N ILE A 499 -31.97 -1.46 15.26
CA ILE A 499 -32.87 -2.55 15.63
C ILE A 499 -33.19 -3.52 14.50
N LYS A 500 -32.32 -3.60 13.49
CA LYS A 500 -32.58 -4.40 12.28
C LYS A 500 -32.99 -5.84 12.62
N ASP A 501 -32.33 -6.46 13.60
CA ASP A 501 -32.59 -7.84 14.02
C ASP A 501 -33.95 -8.01 14.73
N GLN A 502 -34.53 -6.90 15.20
CA GLN A 502 -35.81 -6.86 15.88
C GLN A 502 -36.98 -6.52 14.93
N LEU A 503 -36.72 -6.12 13.67
CA LEU A 503 -37.73 -5.69 12.70
C LEU A 503 -38.15 -6.84 11.77
N ASN A 504 -38.99 -7.73 12.28
CA ASN A 504 -39.63 -8.76 11.45
C ASN A 504 -40.75 -8.17 10.56
N LYS A 505 -41.27 -8.99 9.63
CA LYS A 505 -42.32 -8.56 8.69
C LYS A 505 -43.56 -7.99 9.37
N ASP A 506 -43.98 -8.57 10.49
CA ASP A 506 -45.15 -8.12 11.24
C ASP A 506 -44.93 -6.74 11.90
N ARG A 507 -43.74 -6.51 12.45
CA ARG A 507 -43.36 -5.21 13.02
C ARG A 507 -43.23 -4.14 11.94
N ILE A 508 -42.63 -4.44 10.79
CA ILE A 508 -42.59 -3.51 9.64
C ILE A 508 -44.01 -3.16 9.20
N LYS A 509 -44.93 -4.14 9.17
CA LYS A 509 -46.34 -3.91 8.87
C LYS A 509 -47.02 -3.01 9.89
N GLU A 510 -46.78 -3.22 11.18
CA GLU A 510 -47.29 -2.38 12.27
C GLU A 510 -46.79 -0.93 12.16
N LEU A 511 -45.48 -0.73 11.94
CA LEU A 511 -44.89 0.59 11.74
C LEU A 511 -45.42 1.27 10.47
N THR A 512 -45.65 0.50 9.39
CA THR A 512 -46.26 1.00 8.14
C THR A 512 -47.70 1.46 8.39
N ALA A 513 -48.48 0.71 9.16
CA ALA A 513 -49.85 1.10 9.52
C ALA A 513 -49.87 2.39 10.35
N SER A 514 -48.99 2.49 11.34
CA SER A 514 -48.80 3.70 12.15
C SER A 514 -48.41 4.90 11.28
N ALA A 515 -47.42 4.75 10.39
CA ALA A 515 -46.96 5.81 9.50
C ALA A 515 -48.03 6.28 8.51
N LEU A 516 -48.85 5.36 7.98
CA LEU A 516 -49.98 5.71 7.12
C LEU A 516 -51.08 6.46 7.87
N ALA A 517 -51.38 6.02 9.11
CA ALA A 517 -52.40 6.62 9.95
C ALA A 517 -52.01 8.02 10.45
N SER A 518 -50.74 8.24 10.77
CA SER A 518 -50.21 9.54 11.20
C SER A 518 -49.80 10.47 10.05
N ASP A 519 -49.96 10.04 8.79
CA ASP A 519 -49.48 10.75 7.58
C ASP A 519 -47.99 11.12 7.65
N ASN A 520 -47.19 10.29 8.32
CA ASN A 520 -45.76 10.55 8.51
C ASN A 520 -44.96 10.12 7.27
N ARG A 521 -44.75 11.07 6.36
CA ARG A 521 -44.04 10.85 5.08
C ARG A 521 -42.59 10.40 5.26
N ASP A 522 -41.88 10.95 6.25
CA ASP A 522 -40.48 10.60 6.50
C ASP A 522 -40.36 9.15 7.00
N ALA A 523 -41.30 8.73 7.85
CA ALA A 523 -41.39 7.34 8.29
C ALA A 523 -41.72 6.38 7.15
N LEU A 524 -42.66 6.74 6.26
CA LEU A 524 -42.98 5.93 5.08
C LEU A 524 -41.78 5.80 4.14
N GLY A 525 -41.02 6.89 3.93
CA GLY A 525 -39.77 6.87 3.20
C GLY A 525 -38.75 5.95 3.86
N ALA A 526 -38.49 6.14 5.16
CA ALA A 526 -37.50 5.36 5.90
C ALA A 526 -37.81 3.85 5.88
N LEU A 527 -39.08 3.47 6.08
CA LEU A 527 -39.54 2.08 5.98
C LEU A 527 -39.29 1.50 4.57
N GLY A 528 -39.58 2.27 3.52
CA GLY A 528 -39.33 1.86 2.15
C GLY A 528 -37.84 1.74 1.80
N HIS A 529 -36.97 2.57 2.40
CA HIS A 529 -35.51 2.49 2.23
C HIS A 529 -34.87 1.35 3.05
N PHE A 530 -35.59 0.80 4.02
CA PHE A 530 -35.12 -0.33 4.84
C PHE A 530 -35.51 -1.69 4.26
N ASP A 531 -36.79 -1.89 3.92
CA ASP A 531 -37.29 -3.10 3.25
C ASP A 531 -38.42 -2.73 2.30
N LEU A 532 -38.04 -2.44 1.05
CA LEU A 532 -38.96 -1.95 0.02
C LEU A 532 -40.09 -2.94 -0.28
N ASP A 533 -39.80 -4.24 -0.31
CA ASP A 533 -40.78 -5.28 -0.62
C ASP A 533 -41.83 -5.41 0.49
N THR A 534 -41.38 -5.56 1.74
CA THR A 534 -42.30 -5.70 2.88
C THR A 534 -43.10 -4.42 3.10
N ALA A 535 -42.49 -3.25 2.94
CA ALA A 535 -43.14 -1.96 3.12
C ALA A 535 -44.24 -1.72 2.07
N LEU A 536 -43.96 -1.92 0.78
CA LEU A 536 -44.96 -1.73 -0.29
C LEU A 536 -46.09 -2.74 -0.23
N ASN A 537 -45.80 -4.01 0.10
CA ASN A 537 -46.83 -5.03 0.26
C ASN A 537 -47.70 -4.75 1.49
N SER A 538 -47.11 -4.30 2.60
CA SER A 538 -47.82 -3.87 3.80
C SER A 538 -48.74 -2.67 3.51
N ALA A 539 -48.24 -1.63 2.82
CA ALA A 539 -49.02 -0.46 2.45
C ALA A 539 -50.23 -0.84 1.57
N GLN A 540 -50.03 -1.72 0.59
CA GLN A 540 -51.10 -2.23 -0.26
C GLN A 540 -52.15 -3.03 0.53
N GLN A 541 -51.74 -3.86 1.48
CA GLN A 541 -52.67 -4.63 2.32
C GLN A 541 -53.51 -3.74 3.26
N ILE A 542 -52.94 -2.63 3.73
CA ILE A 542 -53.59 -1.75 4.71
C ILE A 542 -54.56 -0.77 4.03
N GLY A 543 -54.12 -0.13 2.95
CA GLY A 543 -54.87 0.97 2.32
C GLY A 543 -54.98 0.88 0.79
N GLY A 544 -54.76 -0.30 0.20
CA GLY A 544 -54.92 -0.53 -1.23
C GLY A 544 -53.88 0.20 -2.09
N GLU A 545 -54.24 0.46 -3.35
CA GLU A 545 -53.35 1.15 -4.30
C GLU A 545 -53.02 2.59 -3.87
N GLU A 546 -53.94 3.29 -3.18
CA GLU A 546 -53.71 4.66 -2.71
C GLU A 546 -52.59 4.73 -1.66
N ALA A 547 -52.57 3.81 -0.69
CA ALA A 547 -51.52 3.75 0.31
C ALA A 547 -50.17 3.33 -0.28
N GLN A 548 -50.17 2.40 -1.25
CA GLN A 548 -48.98 2.03 -1.98
C GLN A 548 -48.40 3.21 -2.77
N ASP A 549 -49.24 3.97 -3.48
CA ASP A 549 -48.82 5.15 -4.23
C ASP A 549 -48.30 6.26 -3.33
N LYS A 550 -48.93 6.46 -2.17
CA LYS A 550 -48.48 7.41 -1.16
C LYS A 550 -47.09 7.05 -0.65
N MET A 551 -46.83 5.78 -0.34
CA MET A 551 -45.49 5.33 0.06
C MET A 551 -44.47 5.54 -1.07
N ILE A 552 -44.81 5.24 -2.32
CA ILE A 552 -43.91 5.45 -3.46
C ILE A 552 -43.55 6.93 -3.62
N GLN A 553 -44.50 7.85 -3.41
CA GLN A 553 -44.21 9.29 -3.41
C GLN A 553 -43.25 9.70 -2.29
N CYS A 554 -43.30 9.03 -1.14
CA CYS A 554 -42.40 9.25 -0.01
C CYS A 554 -40.99 8.66 -0.21
N LEU A 555 -40.78 7.75 -1.16
CA LEU A 555 -39.45 7.18 -1.46
C LEU A 555 -38.46 8.22 -2.00
N GLY A 556 -38.95 9.38 -2.46
CA GLY A 556 -38.10 10.52 -2.80
C GLY A 556 -37.48 11.23 -1.60
N ALA A 557 -37.94 10.94 -0.37
CA ALA A 557 -37.30 11.40 0.85
C ALA A 557 -36.14 10.46 1.23
N GLY A 558 -34.95 11.01 1.45
CA GLY A 558 -33.73 10.25 1.80
C GLY A 558 -32.62 10.39 0.75
N SER A 559 -31.51 9.66 0.94
CA SER A 559 -30.45 9.59 -0.05
C SER A 559 -30.91 8.73 -1.24
N GLY A 560 -30.81 9.26 -2.46
CA GLY A 560 -31.20 8.52 -3.68
C GLY A 560 -30.48 7.18 -3.85
N GLU A 561 -29.32 7.01 -3.20
CA GLU A 561 -28.54 5.77 -3.22
C GLU A 561 -29.27 4.60 -2.56
N ASN A 562 -29.93 4.84 -1.44
CA ASN A 562 -30.63 3.79 -0.69
C ASN A 562 -31.79 3.22 -1.52
N LEU A 563 -32.50 4.07 -2.26
CA LEU A 563 -33.55 3.62 -3.16
C LEU A 563 -32.99 2.68 -4.24
N LEU A 564 -31.85 3.03 -4.84
CA LEU A 564 -31.23 2.22 -5.88
C LEU A 564 -30.80 0.86 -5.33
N LYS A 565 -30.20 0.82 -4.14
CA LYS A 565 -29.86 -0.43 -3.44
C LYS A 565 -31.10 -1.30 -3.27
N GLN A 566 -32.16 -0.74 -2.69
CA GLN A 566 -33.43 -1.43 -2.49
C GLN A 566 -34.07 -1.92 -3.80
N TRP A 567 -33.97 -1.14 -4.88
CA TRP A 567 -34.41 -1.55 -6.21
C TRP A 567 -33.68 -2.81 -6.68
N TYR A 568 -32.35 -2.84 -6.66
CA TYR A 568 -31.58 -3.99 -7.13
C TYR A 568 -31.80 -5.25 -6.29
N ILE A 569 -32.09 -5.10 -4.99
CA ILE A 569 -32.42 -6.20 -4.07
C ILE A 569 -33.85 -6.73 -4.33
N HIS A 570 -34.86 -5.84 -4.41
CA HIS A 570 -36.27 -6.24 -4.30
C HIS A 570 -37.07 -6.24 -5.61
N ARG A 571 -36.62 -5.62 -6.71
CA ARG A 571 -37.38 -5.47 -7.99
C ARG A 571 -37.96 -6.75 -8.60
N LYS A 572 -37.47 -7.94 -8.22
CA LYS A 572 -38.01 -9.24 -8.68
C LYS A 572 -39.30 -9.64 -7.95
N HIS A 573 -39.48 -9.16 -6.72
CA HIS A 573 -40.61 -9.49 -5.84
C HIS A 573 -41.71 -8.41 -5.85
N LEU A 574 -41.42 -7.25 -6.45
CA LEU A 574 -42.39 -6.15 -6.52
C LEU A 574 -43.58 -6.45 -7.48
N PRO A 575 -44.81 -6.07 -7.10
CA PRO A 575 -45.98 -6.10 -7.97
C PRO A 575 -45.76 -5.29 -9.26
N ALA A 576 -46.37 -5.69 -10.38
CA ALA A 576 -46.11 -5.08 -11.70
C ALA A 576 -46.39 -3.56 -11.76
N THR A 577 -47.47 -3.10 -11.13
CA THR A 577 -47.85 -1.68 -11.06
C THR A 577 -46.87 -0.87 -10.23
N ALA A 578 -46.57 -1.32 -9.01
CA ALA A 578 -45.59 -0.72 -8.12
C ALA A 578 -44.19 -0.69 -8.74
N LYS A 579 -43.78 -1.81 -9.36
CA LYS A 579 -42.49 -1.95 -10.04
C LYS A 579 -42.29 -0.90 -11.12
N SER A 580 -43.31 -0.61 -11.94
CA SER A 580 -43.20 0.43 -12.97
C SER A 580 -43.01 1.81 -12.36
N LYS A 581 -43.75 2.15 -11.30
CA LYS A 581 -43.67 3.45 -10.63
C LYS A 581 -42.34 3.64 -9.91
N VAL A 582 -41.88 2.63 -9.18
CA VAL A 582 -40.58 2.64 -8.50
C VAL A 582 -39.44 2.67 -9.51
N LYS A 583 -39.55 1.97 -10.65
CA LYS A 583 -38.54 2.04 -11.73
C LYS A 583 -38.36 3.47 -12.23
N GLU A 584 -39.46 4.18 -12.50
CA GLU A 584 -39.40 5.57 -12.97
C GLU A 584 -38.78 6.51 -11.93
N LEU A 585 -39.06 6.28 -10.64
CA LEU A 585 -38.44 7.05 -9.56
C LEU A 585 -36.93 6.73 -9.43
N ALA A 586 -36.57 5.44 -9.47
CA ALA A 586 -35.18 4.99 -9.49
C ALA A 586 -34.41 5.52 -10.70
N LYS A 587 -35.05 5.62 -11.88
CA LYS A 587 -34.45 6.18 -13.09
C LYS A 587 -34.06 7.64 -12.90
N LYS A 588 -34.96 8.45 -12.35
CA LYS A 588 -34.68 9.85 -12.02
C LYS A 588 -33.54 9.98 -11.01
N MET A 589 -33.60 9.21 -9.91
CA MET A 589 -32.56 9.23 -8.88
C MET A 589 -31.19 8.79 -9.42
N LEU A 590 -31.14 7.78 -10.29
CA LEU A 590 -29.91 7.32 -10.93
C LEU A 590 -29.24 8.42 -11.75
N ILE A 591 -30.02 9.12 -12.59
CA ILE A 591 -29.53 10.23 -13.40
C ILE A 591 -29.06 11.38 -12.51
N GLU A 592 -29.84 11.77 -11.50
CA GLU A 592 -29.50 12.84 -10.57
C GLU A 592 -28.20 12.55 -9.81
N LEU A 593 -28.04 11.32 -9.29
CA LEU A 593 -26.81 10.89 -8.62
C LEU A 593 -25.62 10.85 -9.57
N GLY A 594 -25.80 10.32 -10.79
CA GLY A 594 -24.73 10.32 -11.80
C GLY A 594 -24.25 11.74 -12.13
N ILE A 595 -25.17 12.70 -12.25
CA ILE A 595 -24.84 14.12 -12.47
C ILE A 595 -24.15 14.72 -11.24
N PHE A 596 -24.66 14.43 -10.04
CA PHE A 596 -24.09 14.91 -8.78
C PHE A 596 -22.64 14.43 -8.63
N TYR A 597 -22.40 13.12 -8.72
CA TYR A 597 -21.08 12.53 -8.62
C TYR A 597 -20.15 13.02 -9.73
N SER A 598 -20.66 13.17 -10.96
CA SER A 598 -19.87 13.71 -12.06
C SER A 598 -19.41 15.14 -11.77
N ARG A 599 -20.29 16.02 -11.30
CA ARG A 599 -19.93 17.40 -10.97
C ARG A 599 -18.97 17.47 -9.78
N ALA A 600 -19.21 16.68 -8.75
CA ALA A 600 -18.42 16.69 -7.53
C ALA A 600 -17.02 16.08 -7.74
N ARG A 601 -16.91 15.04 -8.56
CA ARG A 601 -15.68 14.23 -8.69
C ARG A 601 -14.94 14.46 -10.00
N LEU A 602 -15.64 14.56 -11.14
CA LEU A 602 -15.01 14.79 -12.46
C LEU A 602 -14.93 16.27 -12.86
N GLY A 603 -15.74 17.14 -12.23
CA GLY A 603 -15.79 18.59 -12.49
C GLY A 603 -16.70 18.97 -13.67
N SER A 604 -16.92 20.27 -13.89
CA SER A 604 -17.57 20.76 -15.11
C SER A 604 -16.59 20.67 -16.27
N SER A 605 -16.96 20.04 -17.39
CA SER A 605 -16.14 19.79 -18.59
C SER A 605 -15.67 21.06 -19.36
N THR A 606 -15.05 22.01 -18.67
CA THR A 606 -14.11 23.01 -19.17
C THR A 606 -12.66 22.67 -18.78
N THR A 607 -12.47 21.68 -17.90
CA THR A 607 -11.16 21.16 -17.48
C THR A 607 -11.21 19.63 -17.48
N GLY A 608 -11.25 19.04 -18.68
CA GLY A 608 -10.62 17.72 -18.88
C GLY A 608 -9.09 17.87 -18.87
N PRO A 609 -8.30 16.79 -19.01
CA PRO A 609 -6.85 16.88 -18.91
C PRO A 609 -6.33 17.66 -20.13
N MET A 610 -6.07 18.95 -19.91
CA MET A 610 -5.63 20.04 -20.79
C MET A 610 -5.57 19.78 -22.31
N PRO A 611 -6.24 20.59 -23.15
CA PRO A 611 -5.84 20.71 -24.55
C PRO A 611 -4.43 21.33 -24.60
N ILE A 612 -3.45 20.54 -25.02
CA ILE A 612 -2.11 21.03 -25.31
C ILE A 612 -2.09 21.40 -26.78
N ASN A 613 -1.76 22.66 -27.09
CA ASN A 613 -1.38 23.02 -28.45
C ASN A 613 0.03 22.45 -28.67
N ILE A 614 0.12 21.38 -29.45
CA ILE A 614 1.39 20.85 -29.91
C ILE A 614 1.74 21.47 -31.26
N VAL A 615 3.03 21.64 -31.50
CA VAL A 615 3.56 22.22 -32.74
C VAL A 615 4.27 21.11 -33.49
N ARG A 616 3.82 20.80 -34.70
CA ARG A 616 4.40 19.72 -35.54
C ARG A 616 4.67 20.21 -36.96
N PRO A 617 5.54 19.53 -37.74
CA PRO A 617 5.74 19.85 -39.14
C PRO A 617 4.43 19.81 -39.93
N TYR A 618 4.29 20.76 -40.85
CA TYR A 618 3.17 20.90 -41.76
C TYR A 618 3.06 19.65 -42.66
N ALA A 619 1.87 19.07 -42.70
CA ALA A 619 1.53 17.98 -43.60
C ALA A 619 0.57 18.49 -44.68
N ILE A 620 0.61 17.86 -45.85
CA ILE A 620 -0.27 18.20 -46.98
C ILE A 620 -1.72 17.93 -46.55
N GLY A 621 -2.50 19.00 -46.39
CA GLY A 621 -3.89 18.96 -45.91
C GLY A 621 -4.14 19.81 -44.66
N ASP A 622 -3.10 20.26 -43.97
CA ASP A 622 -3.23 21.18 -42.84
C ASP A 622 -3.66 22.59 -43.28
N ASP A 623 -4.46 23.25 -42.44
CA ASP A 623 -4.92 24.62 -42.69
C ASP A 623 -3.75 25.62 -42.53
N PHE A 624 -3.55 26.47 -43.52
CA PHE A 624 -2.51 27.49 -43.53
C PHE A 624 -2.68 28.51 -42.41
N GLU A 625 -3.90 28.72 -41.90
CA GLU A 625 -4.15 29.63 -40.77
C GLU A 625 -3.53 29.12 -39.45
N ASN A 626 -3.24 27.82 -39.35
CA ASN A 626 -2.65 27.21 -38.17
C ASN A 626 -1.12 27.21 -38.17
N ILE A 627 -0.46 27.79 -39.17
CA ILE A 627 1.01 27.83 -39.24
C ILE A 627 1.56 28.70 -38.10
N ASP A 628 2.41 28.09 -37.26
CA ASP A 628 3.25 28.81 -36.30
C ASP A 628 4.43 29.44 -37.06
N LEU A 629 4.27 30.71 -37.41
CA LEU A 629 5.30 31.49 -38.09
C LEU A 629 6.58 31.63 -37.25
N GLU A 630 6.48 31.68 -35.92
CA GLU A 630 7.66 31.85 -35.05
C GLU A 630 8.51 30.57 -35.04
N GLU A 631 7.90 29.40 -34.84
CA GLU A 631 8.62 28.11 -34.88
C GLU A 631 9.12 27.75 -36.28
N THR A 632 8.33 28.06 -37.32
CA THR A 632 8.75 27.88 -38.71
C THR A 632 10.01 28.70 -39.02
N ILE A 633 10.03 29.99 -38.66
CA ILE A 633 11.18 30.87 -38.91
C ILE A 633 12.39 30.39 -38.12
N ASN A 634 12.23 30.01 -36.85
CA ASN A 634 13.32 29.49 -36.04
C ASN A 634 13.91 28.21 -36.64
N ASN A 635 13.09 27.25 -37.05
CA ASN A 635 13.53 26.01 -37.69
C ASN A 635 14.32 26.27 -38.98
N ILE A 636 13.87 27.22 -39.81
CA ILE A 636 14.59 27.62 -41.04
C ILE A 636 15.94 28.27 -40.71
N LEU A 637 15.98 29.15 -39.68
CA LEU A 637 17.19 29.82 -39.23
C LEU A 637 18.19 28.85 -38.59
N GLU A 638 17.74 27.94 -37.74
CA GLU A 638 18.59 26.91 -37.11
C GLU A 638 19.21 25.97 -38.14
N LYS A 639 18.44 25.60 -39.18
CA LYS A 639 18.94 24.79 -40.31
C LYS A 639 19.78 25.61 -41.30
N GLY A 640 19.88 26.93 -41.14
CA GLY A 640 20.66 27.81 -42.01
C GLY A 640 20.17 27.81 -43.47
N LYS A 641 18.90 27.48 -43.71
CA LYS A 641 18.36 27.36 -45.07
C LYS A 641 18.17 28.74 -45.71
N LYS A 642 18.53 28.85 -46.99
CA LYS A 642 18.17 30.02 -47.81
C LYS A 642 16.71 29.92 -48.23
N LEU A 643 16.08 31.07 -48.51
CA LEU A 643 14.67 31.16 -48.91
C LEU A 643 14.31 30.21 -50.07
N ASP A 644 15.25 30.00 -51.00
CA ASP A 644 15.07 29.13 -52.18
C ASP A 644 15.10 27.62 -51.87
N HIS A 645 15.42 27.24 -50.63
CA HIS A 645 15.55 25.86 -50.15
C HIS A 645 14.55 25.51 -49.04
N ILE A 646 13.52 26.35 -48.83
CA ILE A 646 12.45 26.09 -47.87
C ILE A 646 11.46 25.12 -48.51
N ASN A 647 11.22 24.01 -47.82
CA ASN A 647 10.25 22.98 -48.21
C ASN A 647 9.03 22.99 -47.27
N TYR A 648 7.96 22.28 -47.63
CA TYR A 648 6.73 22.24 -46.82
C TYR A 648 6.95 21.66 -45.41
N ASP A 649 7.87 20.71 -45.25
CA ASP A 649 8.27 20.13 -43.96
C ASP A 649 9.07 21.09 -43.06
N ASP A 650 9.45 22.28 -43.58
CA ASP A 650 10.06 23.33 -42.76
C ASP A 650 9.04 24.21 -42.03
N PHE A 651 7.77 24.17 -42.45
CA PHE A 651 6.66 24.87 -41.79
C PHE A 651 6.14 24.04 -40.62
N TYR A 652 5.75 24.72 -39.54
CA TYR A 652 5.17 24.12 -38.35
C TYR A 652 3.75 24.64 -38.15
N VAL A 653 2.84 23.77 -37.70
CA VAL A 653 1.43 24.10 -37.44
C VAL A 653 1.02 23.80 -36.01
N TYR A 654 0.13 24.64 -35.47
CA TYR A 654 -0.57 24.42 -34.21
C TYR A 654 -1.67 23.38 -34.40
N GLU A 655 -1.64 22.33 -33.57
CA GLU A 655 -2.73 21.37 -33.46
C GLU A 655 -3.27 21.40 -32.03
N THR A 656 -4.54 21.82 -31.89
CA THR A 656 -5.26 21.69 -30.62
C THR A 656 -5.75 20.26 -30.47
N ALA A 657 -5.01 19.44 -29.73
CA ALA A 657 -5.39 18.06 -29.48
C ALA A 657 -6.71 18.01 -28.68
N LYS A 658 -7.73 17.32 -29.22
CA LYS A 658 -8.88 16.83 -28.44
C LYS A 658 -8.38 15.70 -27.52
N GLY A 659 -8.94 15.65 -26.30
CA GLY A 659 -8.77 14.63 -25.25
C GLY A 659 -7.63 13.62 -25.42
N MET A 660 -6.53 13.81 -24.70
CA MET A 660 -5.30 13.01 -24.82
C MET A 660 -5.49 11.50 -24.60
N ARG A 661 -6.53 11.07 -23.86
CA ARG A 661 -6.72 9.68 -23.42
C ARG A 661 -8.12 9.15 -23.74
N SER A 662 -8.18 8.02 -24.44
CA SER A 662 -9.41 7.22 -24.58
C SER A 662 -9.52 6.22 -23.44
N ALA A 663 -10.73 5.93 -22.98
CA ALA A 663 -10.94 5.03 -21.85
C ALA A 663 -11.96 3.94 -22.19
N CYS A 664 -11.66 2.70 -21.80
CA CYS A 664 -12.58 1.56 -21.91
C CYS A 664 -12.80 0.95 -20.53
N PHE A 665 -14.07 0.81 -20.14
CA PHE A 665 -14.48 0.23 -18.86
C PHE A 665 -15.21 -1.09 -19.10
N GLU A 666 -14.66 -2.19 -18.59
CA GLU A 666 -15.29 -3.50 -18.59
C GLU A 666 -15.71 -3.87 -17.16
N LEU A 667 -17.02 -3.92 -16.91
CA LEU A 667 -17.54 -4.08 -15.55
C LEU A 667 -18.27 -5.42 -15.40
N ASP A 668 -17.83 -6.22 -14.44
CA ASP A 668 -18.37 -7.55 -14.17
C ASP A 668 -19.80 -7.48 -13.61
N ILE A 669 -20.70 -8.30 -14.17
CA ILE A 669 -22.08 -8.52 -13.68
C ILE A 669 -22.31 -10.00 -13.30
N SER A 670 -21.27 -10.68 -12.84
CA SER A 670 -21.31 -12.06 -12.33
C SER A 670 -22.23 -12.22 -11.11
N GLY A 671 -22.46 -13.45 -10.68
CA GLY A 671 -23.44 -13.77 -9.63
C GLY A 671 -23.13 -13.11 -8.28
N SER A 672 -21.84 -12.87 -8.01
CA SER A 672 -21.36 -12.19 -6.81
C SER A 672 -21.65 -10.68 -6.83
N MET A 673 -21.95 -10.12 -8.00
CA MET A 673 -22.20 -8.71 -8.29
C MET A 673 -23.69 -8.38 -8.16
N SER A 674 -24.33 -8.69 -7.02
CA SER A 674 -25.75 -8.39 -6.80
C SER A 674 -25.97 -7.34 -5.70
N GLY A 675 -27.21 -6.82 -5.61
CA GLY A 675 -27.59 -5.83 -4.59
C GLY A 675 -26.84 -4.50 -4.75
N ASP A 676 -26.21 -4.05 -3.67
CA ASP A 676 -25.52 -2.76 -3.54
C ASP A 676 -24.44 -2.54 -4.62
N LYS A 677 -23.77 -3.62 -5.05
CA LYS A 677 -22.70 -3.56 -6.05
C LYS A 677 -23.21 -3.05 -7.39
N LEU A 678 -24.34 -3.60 -7.87
CA LEU A 678 -24.97 -3.13 -9.12
C LEU A 678 -25.51 -1.72 -9.01
N ALA A 679 -25.99 -1.33 -7.82
CA ALA A 679 -26.45 0.03 -7.58
C ALA A 679 -25.30 1.03 -7.80
N TYR A 680 -24.16 0.82 -7.14
CA TYR A 680 -23.00 1.69 -7.31
C TYR A 680 -22.37 1.60 -8.70
N MET A 681 -22.35 0.43 -9.34
CA MET A 681 -21.93 0.31 -10.74
C MET A 681 -22.81 1.14 -11.67
N ALA A 682 -24.13 1.06 -11.54
CA ALA A 682 -25.04 1.85 -12.36
C ALA A 682 -24.83 3.35 -12.14
N ILE A 683 -24.64 3.79 -10.89
CA ILE A 683 -24.31 5.19 -10.58
C ILE A 683 -23.00 5.59 -11.27
N CYS A 684 -21.96 4.76 -11.21
CA CYS A 684 -20.67 5.03 -11.84
C CYS A 684 -20.76 5.10 -13.37
N VAL A 685 -21.44 4.16 -14.02
CA VAL A 685 -21.63 4.21 -15.48
C VAL A 685 -22.39 5.47 -15.89
N THR A 686 -23.42 5.85 -15.13
CA THR A 686 -24.19 7.07 -15.35
C THR A 686 -23.31 8.32 -15.17
N MET A 687 -22.49 8.34 -14.12
CA MET A 687 -21.50 9.40 -13.86
C MET A 687 -20.50 9.55 -15.01
N LEU A 688 -19.92 8.44 -15.46
CA LEU A 688 -18.95 8.38 -16.55
C LEU A 688 -19.54 8.88 -17.87
N CYS A 689 -20.68 8.32 -18.27
CA CYS A 689 -21.34 8.67 -19.53
C CYS A 689 -21.78 10.14 -19.55
N TYR A 690 -22.17 10.70 -18.39
CA TYR A 690 -22.53 12.10 -18.28
C TYR A 690 -21.31 13.04 -18.27
N GLY A 691 -20.31 12.73 -17.43
CA GLY A 691 -19.13 13.57 -17.21
C GLY A 691 -18.17 13.61 -18.40
N MET A 692 -18.00 12.46 -19.05
CA MET A 692 -17.09 12.25 -20.18
C MET A 692 -17.82 12.20 -21.53
N ARG A 693 -19.02 12.78 -21.63
CA ARG A 693 -19.85 12.79 -22.86
C ARG A 693 -19.18 13.41 -24.10
N LYS A 694 -18.06 14.14 -23.91
CA LYS A 694 -17.26 14.75 -24.98
C LYS A 694 -15.98 13.97 -25.30
N ASP A 695 -15.63 13.01 -24.46
CA ASP A 695 -14.39 12.23 -24.55
C ASP A 695 -14.66 10.85 -25.18
N GLU A 696 -13.59 10.18 -25.63
CA GLU A 696 -13.65 8.84 -26.20
C GLU A 696 -13.75 7.78 -25.10
N ILE A 697 -14.95 7.57 -24.57
CA ILE A 697 -15.22 6.57 -23.52
C ILE A 697 -16.08 5.41 -24.04
N ALA A 698 -15.65 4.18 -23.80
CA ALA A 698 -16.41 2.96 -24.01
C ALA A 698 -16.74 2.30 -22.67
N VAL A 699 -17.95 1.75 -22.55
CA VAL A 699 -18.41 1.04 -21.34
C VAL A 699 -19.16 -0.23 -21.74
N THR A 700 -18.80 -1.35 -21.15
CA THR A 700 -19.50 -2.63 -21.29
C THR A 700 -19.71 -3.30 -19.94
N PHE A 701 -20.80 -4.04 -19.83
CA PHE A 701 -20.93 -5.10 -18.84
C PHE A 701 -20.48 -6.43 -19.42
N PHE A 702 -20.03 -7.35 -18.57
CA PHE A 702 -19.71 -8.70 -19.02
C PHE A 702 -20.04 -9.77 -17.97
N GLU A 703 -20.37 -10.96 -18.46
CA GLU A 703 -20.56 -12.19 -17.70
C GLU A 703 -19.97 -13.34 -18.53
N SER A 704 -20.82 -14.13 -19.20
CA SER A 704 -20.44 -15.09 -20.24
C SER A 704 -20.19 -14.45 -21.61
N ASP A 705 -20.77 -13.28 -21.85
CA ASP A 705 -20.64 -12.47 -23.08
C ASP A 705 -20.61 -10.98 -22.73
N THR A 706 -20.31 -10.13 -23.72
CA THR A 706 -20.25 -8.67 -23.56
C THR A 706 -21.61 -8.02 -23.81
N HIS A 707 -22.04 -7.18 -22.88
CA HIS A 707 -23.22 -6.32 -22.97
C HIS A 707 -22.77 -4.86 -23.13
N VAL A 708 -22.69 -4.41 -24.37
CA VAL A 708 -22.22 -3.06 -24.72
C VAL A 708 -23.23 -2.02 -24.26
N LEU A 709 -22.81 -1.11 -23.38
CA LEU A 709 -23.63 0.01 -22.92
C LEU A 709 -23.36 1.28 -23.72
N LYS A 710 -22.09 1.53 -24.06
CA LYS A 710 -21.67 2.68 -24.87
C LYS A 710 -20.39 2.34 -25.64
N GLU A 711 -20.37 2.59 -26.94
CA GLU A 711 -19.14 2.55 -27.74
C GLU A 711 -18.37 3.90 -27.71
N MET A 712 -17.07 3.90 -28.02
CA MET A 712 -16.22 5.11 -27.89
C MET A 712 -16.75 6.33 -28.66
N ASP A 713 -17.22 6.11 -29.88
CA ASP A 713 -17.75 7.12 -30.81
C ASP A 713 -19.27 7.36 -30.67
N GLU A 714 -19.93 6.58 -29.81
CA GLU A 714 -21.38 6.66 -29.63
C GLU A 714 -21.78 7.80 -28.68
N LYS A 715 -22.83 8.53 -29.08
CA LYS A 715 -23.54 9.47 -28.19
C LYS A 715 -24.73 8.76 -27.57
N ILE A 716 -24.76 8.69 -26.24
CA ILE A 716 -25.83 8.01 -25.51
C ILE A 716 -26.84 8.98 -24.90
N ASP A 717 -28.10 8.55 -24.87
CA ASP A 717 -29.17 9.21 -24.14
C ASP A 717 -29.19 8.69 -22.69
N MET A 718 -29.05 9.60 -21.73
CA MET A 718 -28.99 9.25 -20.30
C MET A 718 -30.27 8.56 -19.81
N GLU A 719 -31.44 8.88 -20.37
CA GLU A 719 -32.69 8.21 -19.98
C GLU A 719 -32.70 6.75 -20.42
N LYS A 720 -32.25 6.48 -21.66
CA LYS A 720 -32.15 5.13 -22.20
C LYS A 720 -31.12 4.30 -21.46
N LEU A 721 -29.95 4.88 -21.19
CA LEU A 721 -28.89 4.25 -20.41
C LEU A 721 -29.39 3.89 -19.01
N ALA A 722 -30.04 4.83 -18.31
CA ALA A 722 -30.58 4.58 -16.98
C ALA A 722 -31.66 3.48 -17.01
N ASP A 723 -32.52 3.48 -18.02
CA ASP A 723 -33.54 2.42 -18.19
C ASP A 723 -32.93 1.04 -18.43
N GLU A 724 -31.84 0.96 -19.20
CA GLU A 724 -31.07 -0.26 -19.44
C GLU A 724 -30.38 -0.73 -18.17
N LEU A 725 -29.61 0.12 -17.49
CA LEU A 725 -28.90 -0.18 -16.26
C LEU A 725 -29.83 -0.76 -15.19
N LEU A 726 -31.01 -0.14 -14.97
CA LEU A 726 -31.98 -0.60 -13.98
C LEU A 726 -32.56 -2.00 -14.26
N THR A 727 -32.43 -2.51 -15.49
CA THR A 727 -32.86 -3.85 -15.88
C THR A 727 -31.77 -4.90 -15.79
N VAL A 728 -30.50 -4.49 -15.62
CA VAL A 728 -29.36 -5.41 -15.56
C VAL A 728 -29.42 -6.29 -14.33
N THR A 729 -29.21 -7.59 -14.52
CA THR A 729 -29.22 -8.60 -13.46
C THR A 729 -27.88 -9.30 -13.38
N ALA A 730 -27.41 -9.55 -12.15
CA ALA A 730 -26.30 -10.46 -11.90
C ALA A 730 -26.58 -11.85 -12.50
N ARG A 731 -25.61 -12.42 -13.22
CA ARG A 731 -25.70 -13.72 -13.92
C ARG A 731 -24.50 -14.60 -13.59
N GLY A 732 -24.61 -15.91 -13.81
CA GLY A 732 -23.52 -16.84 -13.45
C GLY A 732 -22.38 -16.85 -14.45
N GLY A 733 -21.14 -16.84 -13.95
CA GLY A 733 -19.91 -16.97 -14.73
C GLY A 733 -19.20 -15.65 -15.01
N THR A 734 -17.87 -15.73 -15.12
CA THR A 734 -16.98 -14.59 -15.39
C THR A 734 -16.02 -14.97 -16.52
N ARG A 735 -16.34 -14.54 -17.75
CA ARG A 735 -15.54 -14.77 -18.97
C ARG A 735 -15.01 -13.45 -19.53
N VAL A 736 -13.74 -13.19 -19.25
CA VAL A 736 -13.08 -11.90 -19.52
C VAL A 736 -12.57 -11.81 -20.96
N GLN A 737 -12.31 -12.93 -21.63
CA GLN A 737 -11.71 -12.95 -22.97
C GLN A 737 -12.51 -12.09 -23.97
N ARG A 738 -13.84 -12.21 -23.95
CA ARG A 738 -14.73 -11.49 -24.88
C ARG A 738 -14.77 -9.99 -24.59
N ALA A 739 -14.74 -9.61 -23.31
CA ALA A 739 -14.67 -8.22 -22.88
C ALA A 739 -13.38 -7.55 -23.37
N LEU A 740 -12.23 -8.21 -23.15
CA LEU A 740 -10.93 -7.72 -23.64
C LEU A 740 -10.87 -7.66 -25.17
N GLU A 741 -11.47 -8.63 -25.86
CA GLU A 741 -11.53 -8.59 -27.33
C GLU A 741 -12.36 -7.42 -27.85
N TRP A 742 -13.49 -7.14 -27.21
CA TRP A 742 -14.31 -5.98 -27.53
C TRP A 742 -13.56 -4.67 -27.24
N ALA A 743 -12.95 -4.53 -26.07
CA ALA A 743 -12.18 -3.34 -25.70
C ALA A 743 -11.00 -3.09 -26.66
N ARG A 744 -10.28 -4.15 -27.06
CA ARG A 744 -9.25 -4.06 -28.09
C ARG A 744 -9.79 -3.48 -29.41
N ARG A 745 -10.98 -3.89 -29.83
CA ARG A 745 -11.61 -3.36 -31.04
C ARG A 745 -11.97 -1.90 -30.89
N GLN A 746 -12.48 -1.47 -29.73
CA GLN A 746 -12.73 -0.05 -29.44
C GLN A 746 -11.45 0.78 -29.61
N PHE A 747 -10.35 0.38 -28.97
CA PHE A 747 -9.07 1.09 -29.05
C PHE A 747 -8.42 1.12 -30.44
N LYS A 748 -8.75 0.15 -31.31
CA LYS A 748 -8.14 0.02 -32.64
C LYS A 748 -8.98 0.67 -33.74
N GLU A 749 -10.30 0.50 -33.67
CA GLU A 749 -11.24 0.88 -34.72
C GLU A 749 -11.89 2.24 -34.45
N LYS A 750 -12.01 2.65 -33.18
CA LYS A 750 -12.86 3.78 -32.78
C LYS A 750 -12.12 4.88 -32.00
N SER A 751 -10.96 4.58 -31.42
CA SER A 751 -10.16 5.60 -30.73
C SER A 751 -9.25 6.38 -31.68
N SER A 752 -9.25 7.70 -31.54
CA SER A 752 -8.27 8.61 -32.15
C SER A 752 -7.23 9.15 -31.16
N SER A 753 -7.45 8.97 -29.85
CA SER A 753 -6.51 9.37 -28.79
C SER A 753 -5.19 8.58 -28.81
N ARG A 754 -4.09 9.29 -28.48
CA ARG A 754 -2.75 8.70 -28.35
C ARG A 754 -2.63 7.84 -27.09
N GLU A 755 -3.13 8.33 -25.95
CA GLU A 755 -3.13 7.57 -24.70
C GLU A 755 -4.40 6.73 -24.60
N LYS A 756 -4.28 5.54 -24.01
CA LYS A 756 -5.35 4.54 -23.95
C LYS A 756 -5.38 3.92 -22.55
N LEU A 757 -6.52 4.01 -21.89
CA LEU A 757 -6.75 3.46 -20.55
C LEU A 757 -7.79 2.36 -20.59
N ASN A 758 -7.43 1.17 -20.15
CA ASN A 758 -8.37 0.08 -19.94
C ASN A 758 -8.59 -0.17 -18.45
N VAL A 759 -9.85 -0.18 -18.01
CA VAL A 759 -10.24 -0.45 -16.64
C VAL A 759 -11.13 -1.68 -16.61
N LEU A 760 -10.57 -2.79 -16.12
CA LEU A 760 -11.28 -4.04 -15.89
C LEU A 760 -11.69 -4.12 -14.42
N PHE A 761 -12.98 -4.28 -14.16
CA PHE A 761 -13.50 -4.50 -12.81
C PHE A 761 -14.04 -5.92 -12.70
N THR A 762 -13.57 -6.71 -11.74
CA THR A 762 -14.05 -8.09 -11.48
C THR A 762 -13.70 -8.58 -10.08
N ASP A 763 -14.38 -9.61 -9.60
CA ASP A 763 -14.04 -10.29 -8.34
C ASP A 763 -12.86 -11.27 -8.46
N ALA A 764 -12.23 -11.35 -9.64
CA ALA A 764 -11.08 -12.20 -9.98
C ALA A 764 -11.35 -13.71 -10.00
N GLU A 765 -12.62 -14.15 -10.00
CA GLU A 765 -12.99 -15.56 -10.25
C GLU A 765 -13.15 -15.84 -11.75
N ILE A 766 -12.06 -15.71 -12.51
CA ILE A 766 -12.08 -15.75 -13.98
C ILE A 766 -11.95 -17.18 -14.50
N TYR A 767 -12.95 -17.64 -15.26
CA TYR A 767 -12.99 -19.00 -15.79
C TYR A 767 -12.11 -19.22 -17.03
N ASP A 768 -11.96 -18.20 -17.88
CA ASP A 768 -11.28 -18.25 -19.19
C ASP A 768 -9.92 -17.55 -19.17
N LEU A 769 -9.24 -17.56 -18.02
CA LEU A 769 -7.98 -16.84 -17.84
C LEU A 769 -6.91 -17.30 -18.84
N ARG A 770 -6.85 -18.60 -19.16
CA ARG A 770 -5.85 -19.16 -20.09
C ARG A 770 -6.01 -18.56 -21.49
N GLU A 771 -7.24 -18.40 -21.95
CA GLU A 771 -7.58 -17.78 -23.22
C GLU A 771 -7.39 -16.25 -23.19
N ALA A 772 -7.65 -15.61 -22.05
CA ALA A 772 -7.49 -14.18 -21.87
C ALA A 772 -6.02 -13.72 -21.87
N VAL A 773 -5.05 -14.58 -21.49
CA VAL A 773 -3.60 -14.25 -21.45
C VAL A 773 -3.10 -13.67 -22.78
N GLU A 774 -3.51 -14.24 -23.91
CA GLU A 774 -3.09 -13.75 -25.23
C GLU A 774 -3.59 -12.32 -25.47
N LYS A 775 -4.83 -12.02 -25.06
CA LYS A 775 -5.41 -10.69 -25.19
C LYS A 775 -4.69 -9.69 -24.31
N LEU A 776 -4.40 -10.02 -23.05
CA LEU A 776 -3.68 -9.15 -22.11
C LEU A 776 -2.28 -8.76 -22.64
N ARG A 777 -1.55 -9.70 -23.27
CA ARG A 777 -0.25 -9.39 -23.91
C ARG A 777 -0.38 -8.38 -25.06
N ILE A 778 -1.48 -8.46 -25.82
CA ILE A 778 -1.74 -7.53 -26.92
C ILE A 778 -1.96 -6.11 -26.38
N PHE A 779 -2.66 -5.95 -25.25
CA PHE A 779 -2.85 -4.64 -24.62
C PHE A 779 -1.52 -3.97 -24.28
N ARG A 780 -0.58 -4.74 -23.69
CA ARG A 780 0.79 -4.27 -23.44
C ARG A 780 1.48 -3.81 -24.72
N SER A 781 1.39 -4.59 -25.80
CA SER A 781 2.00 -4.23 -27.10
C SER A 781 1.35 -3.01 -27.77
N MET A 782 0.11 -2.70 -27.42
CA MET A 782 -0.63 -1.54 -27.93
C MET A 782 -0.37 -0.27 -27.13
N GLY A 783 0.44 -0.32 -26.06
CA GLY A 783 0.66 0.81 -25.15
C GLY A 783 -0.60 1.25 -24.43
N VAL A 784 -1.44 0.29 -24.03
CA VAL A 784 -2.67 0.55 -23.26
C VAL A 784 -2.35 0.42 -21.78
N ASP A 785 -2.61 1.48 -21.01
CA ASP A 785 -2.50 1.46 -19.56
C ASP A 785 -3.63 0.58 -19.01
N PHE A 786 -3.27 -0.49 -18.32
CA PHE A 786 -4.24 -1.47 -17.84
C PHE A 786 -4.42 -1.35 -16.34
N ILE A 787 -5.67 -1.20 -15.88
CA ILE A 787 -6.02 -1.17 -14.46
C ILE A 787 -7.00 -2.30 -14.19
N LEU A 788 -6.65 -3.16 -13.24
CA LEU A 788 -7.54 -4.16 -12.70
C LEU A 788 -8.04 -3.69 -11.34
N VAL A 789 -9.36 -3.63 -11.16
CA VAL A 789 -9.98 -3.31 -9.88
C VAL A 789 -10.65 -4.57 -9.33
N VAL A 790 -10.28 -4.95 -8.10
CA VAL A 790 -10.83 -6.11 -7.39
C VAL A 790 -11.33 -5.75 -5.98
N PRO A 791 -12.36 -6.42 -5.44
CA PRO A 791 -12.69 -6.30 -4.03
C PRO A 791 -11.55 -6.82 -3.15
N GLU A 792 -11.24 -6.16 -2.03
CA GLU A 792 -10.17 -6.60 -1.10
C GLU A 792 -10.44 -7.98 -0.48
N THR A 793 -11.72 -8.34 -0.34
CA THR A 793 -12.17 -9.64 0.14
C THR A 793 -12.15 -10.74 -0.93
N SER A 794 -11.63 -10.46 -2.14
CA SER A 794 -11.53 -11.47 -3.20
C SER A 794 -10.62 -12.63 -2.78
N PHE A 795 -11.12 -13.86 -2.98
CA PHE A 795 -10.42 -15.08 -2.61
C PHE A 795 -9.21 -15.40 -3.52
N ASN A 796 -9.00 -14.66 -4.61
CA ASN A 796 -8.04 -15.03 -5.66
C ASN A 796 -7.15 -13.85 -6.13
N LEU A 797 -6.54 -13.14 -5.18
CA LEU A 797 -5.58 -12.06 -5.45
C LEU A 797 -4.40 -12.51 -6.33
N LYS A 798 -3.99 -13.79 -6.25
CA LYS A 798 -2.90 -14.34 -7.07
C LYS A 798 -3.19 -14.29 -8.57
N ASP A 799 -4.43 -14.59 -8.97
CA ASP A 799 -4.82 -14.52 -10.38
C ASP A 799 -4.95 -13.06 -10.84
N ALA A 800 -5.39 -12.15 -9.96
CA ALA A 800 -5.42 -10.71 -10.22
C ALA A 800 -4.00 -10.13 -10.45
N GLU A 801 -3.04 -10.43 -9.57
CA GLU A 801 -1.63 -10.05 -9.72
C GLU A 801 -1.04 -10.59 -11.03
N ARG A 802 -1.39 -11.83 -11.40
CA ARG A 802 -0.93 -12.44 -12.64
C ARG A 802 -1.46 -11.72 -13.87
N ILE A 803 -2.74 -11.32 -13.88
CA ILE A 803 -3.35 -10.56 -14.99
C ILE A 803 -2.62 -9.24 -15.18
N VAL A 804 -2.43 -8.51 -14.09
CA VAL A 804 -1.79 -7.19 -14.07
C VAL A 804 -0.35 -7.27 -14.55
N LYS A 805 0.41 -8.27 -14.07
CA LYS A 805 1.80 -8.53 -14.52
C LYS A 805 1.90 -8.83 -16.02
N ILE A 806 0.93 -9.55 -16.59
CA ILE A 806 0.91 -9.89 -18.02
C ILE A 806 0.54 -8.67 -18.87
N ALA A 807 -0.46 -7.91 -18.43
CA ALA A 807 -0.90 -6.69 -19.11
C ALA A 807 0.11 -5.53 -18.98
N GLY A 808 1.00 -5.57 -17.97
CA GLY A 808 1.88 -4.46 -17.63
C GLY A 808 1.11 -3.29 -16.99
N GLY A 809 0.14 -3.62 -16.14
CA GLY A 809 -0.79 -2.68 -15.55
C GLY A 809 -0.62 -2.46 -14.04
N GLN A 810 -1.68 -1.96 -13.41
CA GLN A 810 -1.78 -1.81 -11.95
C GLN A 810 -2.99 -2.56 -11.37
N LEU A 811 -2.87 -3.00 -10.12
CA LEU A 811 -3.93 -3.63 -9.34
C LEU A 811 -4.43 -2.63 -8.30
N LEU A 812 -5.73 -2.33 -8.30
CA LEU A 812 -6.39 -1.50 -7.29
C LEU A 812 -7.43 -2.33 -6.53
N THR A 813 -7.55 -2.09 -5.23
CA THR A 813 -8.51 -2.79 -4.38
C THR A 813 -9.60 -1.85 -3.86
N ILE A 814 -10.79 -2.41 -3.61
CA ILE A 814 -11.91 -1.68 -2.99
C ILE A 814 -12.44 -2.40 -1.76
N LYS A 815 -12.59 -1.67 -0.64
CA LYS A 815 -13.19 -2.17 0.61
C LYS A 815 -14.70 -2.03 0.60
N ASN A 816 -15.18 -0.82 0.32
CA ASN A 816 -16.60 -0.49 0.37
C ASN A 816 -17.09 0.02 -0.99
N TRP A 817 -18.25 -0.46 -1.44
CA TRP A 817 -18.79 -0.12 -2.76
C TRP A 817 -19.24 1.34 -2.91
N ASN A 818 -19.47 2.04 -1.79
CA ASN A 818 -19.75 3.47 -1.80
C ASN A 818 -18.52 4.32 -2.21
N GLU A 819 -17.31 3.78 -2.10
CA GLU A 819 -16.07 4.41 -2.54
C GLU A 819 -15.85 4.23 -4.06
N PHE A 820 -16.67 3.41 -4.74
CA PHE A 820 -16.47 3.08 -6.15
C PHE A 820 -16.49 4.31 -7.09
N PRO A 821 -17.41 5.30 -6.93
CA PRO A 821 -17.36 6.53 -7.74
C PRO A 821 -16.09 7.36 -7.51
N GLU A 822 -15.52 7.32 -6.31
CA GLU A 822 -14.30 8.06 -5.96
C GLU A 822 -13.07 7.40 -6.60
N LEU A 823 -12.93 6.09 -6.43
CA LEU A 823 -11.88 5.29 -7.07
C LEU A 823 -11.84 5.49 -8.59
N ILE A 824 -12.99 5.45 -9.26
CA ILE A 824 -13.09 5.65 -10.71
C ILE A 824 -12.67 7.07 -11.11
N SER A 825 -13.02 8.08 -10.30
CA SER A 825 -12.57 9.46 -10.52
C SER A 825 -11.04 9.57 -10.43
N ASP A 826 -10.44 8.90 -9.46
CA ASP A 826 -8.99 8.95 -9.23
C ASP A 826 -8.22 8.22 -10.34
N ILE A 827 -8.75 7.09 -10.81
CA ILE A 827 -8.26 6.39 -12.01
C ILE A 827 -8.28 7.28 -13.25
N ILE A 828 -9.31 8.12 -13.42
CA ILE A 828 -9.42 9.00 -14.59
C ILE A 828 -8.46 10.20 -14.47
N LYS A 829 -8.26 10.73 -13.26
CA LYS A 829 -7.41 11.91 -13.02
C LYS A 829 -5.92 11.60 -13.02
N SER A 830 -5.56 10.39 -12.66
CA SER A 830 -4.17 9.94 -12.62
C SER A 830 -3.60 9.85 -14.04
N LYS A 831 -2.51 10.60 -14.28
CA LYS A 831 -1.50 10.21 -15.25
C LYS A 831 -0.62 9.19 -14.53
N PHE A 832 -1.00 7.91 -14.62
CA PHE A 832 -0.05 6.86 -14.31
C PHE A 832 0.96 6.77 -15.44
#